data_AF-A0A5C7PYZ0-F1
#
_entry.id   AF-A0A5C7PYZ0-F1
#
_cell.length_a   1.000
_cell.length_b   1.000
_cell.length_c   1.000
_cell.angle_alpha   90.00
_cell.angle_beta   90.00
_cell.angle_gamma   90.00
#
_symmetry.space_group_name_H-M   'P 1'
#
loop_
_entity.id
_entity.type
_entity.pdbx_description
1 polymer ?
#
loop_
_entity_poly.entity_id
_entity_poly.type
_entity_poly.pdbx_seq_one_letter_code
_entity_poly.pdbx_strand_id
1 'polypeptide(L)'
;MPIYTTLKSTAHSDYDADYSWWDRTTGVLRLNQAFTADAPLSHPTADPGYTLYAVFNAAVDNTYVRASADTRIGVGIYAKQSGLPSGDWDWLYGVHTVSADVSGTVGTPTVRYYLVHTQTSRGFSIISDMTTESAAPSDTDFTGGASVFLSWARPLQFGVTGYDVYRWDQLDTFTDTDVNTGTDKITLTGHTLANDDKITLIAGAGALPSPLVENLTYYVVNAGVNDIQLSLTEGGAAIDLTTTGAAVTHSVAGNGVKLRTIETGLSSMRDNNSTIATDIVFPSFDYVGLRAFTATARNVISALAVNGVSSGWDTLPFAIKIPANFNKGSMNDTQINQQWMRIKLFGADATTNRLDYRVTDVVSGVGGSLYYTSPGGGFTADLVGLTCTVSSKFGTFDALVSGYTDPTEILLGIGGEWNGSDNYTGGITMTFTGGAPSGAIHIDLAHLSYGPNAVFAFHPDDLSQDRGTPPVAPNGSTQGGTTVVTGNGDGTIFGNQCVDVHEMVTVTDGAGAIFQIEAGEVEAEHYLFNHDKRITQTAAIAYSSAMIYRMETENGFYADTSDTHKYLTAPDDMHGTPLRAMSEGDAVLTSVDGESVMTTVSRIYPIGQGVVAQFELPQDRRFLCGRWNDGVCRKWGGIASHNKREDPDIIIVS
;
A
#
# COMPACT_ATOMS: atom_id res chain seq x y z
N MET A 1 -0.69 23.74 -19.16
CA MET A 1 0.77 23.50 -19.21
C MET A 1 1.06 22.17 -19.88
N PRO A 2 2.21 21.96 -20.57
CA PRO A 2 2.52 20.65 -21.13
C PRO A 2 2.72 19.66 -19.98
N ILE A 3 1.91 18.61 -19.95
CA ILE A 3 2.04 17.51 -18.99
C ILE A 3 3.39 16.83 -19.27
N TYR A 4 4.22 16.58 -18.25
CA TYR A 4 5.45 15.80 -18.41
C TYR A 4 5.13 14.48 -19.14
N THR A 5 5.60 14.32 -20.37
CA THR A 5 5.20 13.22 -21.27
C THR A 5 6.07 11.97 -21.16
N THR A 6 7.14 12.00 -20.37
CA THR A 6 8.20 10.99 -20.36
C THR A 6 7.86 9.71 -19.59
N LEU A 7 6.70 9.63 -18.93
CA LEU A 7 6.28 8.48 -18.11
C LEU A 7 5.03 7.77 -18.66
N LYS A 8 4.54 8.18 -19.83
CA LYS A 8 3.19 7.86 -20.34
C LYS A 8 3.18 6.65 -21.27
N SER A 9 3.07 5.45 -20.71
CA SER A 9 2.66 4.30 -21.51
C SER A 9 1.21 3.94 -21.18
N THR A 10 0.37 3.81 -22.21
CA THR A 10 -1.05 3.43 -22.09
C THR A 10 -1.26 1.95 -21.77
N ALA A 11 -0.17 1.18 -21.60
CA ALA A 11 -0.18 -0.27 -21.60
C ALA A 11 -0.56 -0.90 -20.24
N HIS A 12 -0.69 -0.12 -19.17
CA HIS A 12 -0.71 -0.65 -17.80
C HIS A 12 -1.92 -0.23 -16.94
N SER A 13 -2.95 0.38 -17.51
CA SER A 13 -4.14 0.73 -16.73
C SER A 13 -5.41 0.78 -17.57
N ASP A 14 -6.41 -0.03 -17.20
CA ASP A 14 -7.80 0.11 -17.63
C ASP A 14 -8.63 0.58 -16.43
N TYR A 15 -9.37 1.67 -16.59
CA TYR A 15 -10.26 2.22 -15.55
C TYR A 15 -11.70 2.31 -16.07
N ASP A 16 -12.68 2.29 -15.16
CA ASP A 16 -14.07 2.59 -15.53
C ASP A 16 -14.18 4.04 -15.99
N ALA A 17 -14.71 4.28 -17.18
CA ALA A 17 -14.99 5.63 -17.65
C ALA A 17 -16.21 6.27 -16.97
N ASP A 18 -17.12 5.47 -16.40
CA ASP A 18 -18.32 5.96 -15.72
C ASP A 18 -18.00 6.50 -14.31
N TYR A 19 -16.93 5.98 -13.69
CA TYR A 19 -16.54 6.34 -12.32
C TYR A 19 -15.19 7.04 -12.23
N SER A 20 -14.38 7.01 -13.28
CA SER A 20 -13.01 7.54 -13.28
C SER A 20 -12.82 8.64 -14.30
N TRP A 21 -12.14 9.70 -13.89
CA TRP A 21 -11.69 10.73 -14.82
C TRP A 21 -10.27 10.44 -15.29
N TRP A 22 -10.18 9.64 -16.35
CA TRP A 22 -8.92 9.17 -16.92
C TRP A 22 -8.78 9.58 -18.39
N ASP A 23 -7.58 10.03 -18.75
CA ASP A 23 -7.20 10.31 -20.13
C ASP A 23 -6.37 9.16 -20.71
N ARG A 24 -7.02 8.30 -21.51
CA ARG A 24 -6.38 7.20 -22.25
C ARG A 24 -5.23 7.63 -23.15
N THR A 25 -5.24 8.86 -23.65
CA THR A 25 -4.22 9.37 -24.58
C THR A 25 -2.93 9.69 -23.84
N THR A 26 -3.05 10.19 -22.62
CA THR A 26 -1.92 10.61 -21.80
C THR A 26 -1.58 9.64 -20.68
N GLY A 27 -2.38 8.61 -20.42
CA GLY A 27 -2.18 7.66 -19.33
C GLY A 27 -2.51 8.23 -17.94
N VAL A 28 -2.96 9.49 -17.84
CA VAL A 28 -3.11 10.20 -16.57
C VAL A 28 -4.54 10.09 -16.05
N LEU A 29 -4.68 9.54 -14.85
CA LEU A 29 -5.85 9.63 -13.99
C LEU A 29 -5.86 10.97 -13.26
N ARG A 30 -7.05 11.57 -13.11
CA ARG A 30 -7.24 12.83 -12.38
C ARG A 30 -8.21 12.64 -11.23
N LEU A 31 -7.77 12.98 -10.02
CA LEU A 31 -8.58 12.97 -8.82
C LEU A 31 -8.86 14.40 -8.35
N ASN A 32 -10.13 14.73 -8.17
CA ASN A 32 -10.66 15.83 -7.36
C ASN A 32 -12.20 15.72 -7.38
N GLN A 33 -12.93 16.40 -6.50
CA GLN A 33 -14.39 16.26 -6.35
C GLN A 33 -14.80 14.90 -5.75
N ALA A 34 -16.04 14.47 -6.00
CA ALA A 34 -16.56 13.16 -5.58
C ALA A 34 -16.11 11.98 -6.47
N PHE A 35 -15.27 12.24 -7.49
CA PHE A 35 -14.81 11.20 -8.41
C PHE A 35 -13.93 10.17 -7.71
N THR A 36 -14.12 8.91 -8.10
CA THR A 36 -13.24 7.81 -7.72
C THR A 36 -12.37 7.46 -8.92
N ALA A 37 -11.47 6.51 -8.75
CA ALA A 37 -10.88 5.82 -9.88
C ALA A 37 -11.00 4.34 -9.64
N ASP A 38 -11.76 3.70 -10.51
CA ASP A 38 -12.16 2.33 -10.33
C ASP A 38 -11.44 1.51 -11.41
N ALA A 39 -10.63 0.55 -11.01
CA ALA A 39 -9.92 -0.37 -11.91
C ALA A 39 -10.44 -1.80 -11.74
N PRO A 40 -10.71 -2.55 -12.82
CA PRO A 40 -11.13 -3.93 -12.72
C PRO A 40 -9.99 -4.79 -12.18
N LEU A 41 -10.32 -5.74 -11.31
CA LEU A 41 -9.35 -6.71 -10.79
C LEU A 41 -9.33 -7.98 -11.66
N SER A 42 -8.30 -8.10 -12.51
CA SER A 42 -8.06 -9.30 -13.33
C SER A 42 -7.50 -10.47 -12.49
N HIS A 43 -7.76 -11.70 -12.92
CA HIS A 43 -7.15 -12.88 -12.28
C HIS A 43 -5.70 -13.02 -12.81
N PRO A 44 -4.68 -13.32 -11.97
CA PRO A 44 -4.75 -13.77 -10.57
C PRO A 44 -4.42 -12.72 -9.50
N THR A 45 -4.40 -11.42 -9.82
CA THR A 45 -3.92 -10.39 -8.88
C THR A 45 -4.81 -10.19 -7.66
N ALA A 46 -6.05 -10.68 -7.70
CA ALA A 46 -7.05 -10.50 -6.64
C ALA A 46 -7.52 -11.77 -5.92
N ASP A 47 -6.69 -12.81 -5.85
CA ASP A 47 -7.12 -14.06 -5.22
C ASP A 47 -7.31 -13.92 -3.69
N PRO A 48 -8.26 -14.67 -3.09
CA PRO A 48 -8.52 -14.60 -1.66
C PRO A 48 -7.30 -14.94 -0.81
N GLY A 49 -6.91 -14.04 0.09
CA GLY A 49 -5.78 -14.21 1.00
C GLY A 49 -4.46 -13.61 0.55
N TYR A 50 -4.42 -13.02 -0.64
CA TYR A 50 -3.23 -12.36 -1.16
C TYR A 50 -3.18 -10.88 -0.74
N THR A 51 -2.00 -10.28 -0.86
CA THR A 51 -1.82 -8.83 -0.73
C THR A 51 -1.57 -8.25 -2.11
N LEU A 52 -2.39 -7.29 -2.51
CA LEU A 52 -2.21 -6.52 -3.73
C LEU A 52 -1.33 -5.31 -3.43
N TYR A 53 -0.33 -5.08 -4.29
CA TYR A 53 0.52 -3.91 -4.23
C TYR A 53 0.09 -2.90 -5.28
N ALA A 54 -0.05 -1.65 -4.84
CA ALA A 54 -0.40 -0.52 -5.67
C ALA A 54 0.67 0.56 -5.53
N VAL A 55 1.22 1.06 -6.64
CA VAL A 55 2.17 2.20 -6.65
C VAL A 55 1.65 3.23 -7.59
N PHE A 56 1.53 4.46 -7.10
CA PHE A 56 1.05 5.60 -7.86
C PHE A 56 2.12 6.67 -7.92
N ASN A 57 2.43 7.18 -9.10
CA ASN A 57 3.12 8.47 -9.20
C ASN A 57 2.08 9.57 -9.25
N ALA A 58 2.13 10.50 -8.30
CA ALA A 58 1.15 11.55 -8.12
C ALA A 58 1.78 12.95 -8.02
N ALA A 59 1.05 13.95 -8.50
CA ALA A 59 1.40 15.35 -8.39
C ALA A 59 0.15 16.23 -8.28
N VAL A 60 0.26 17.38 -7.63
CA VAL A 60 -0.79 18.41 -7.73
C VAL A 60 -0.67 19.12 -9.08
N ASP A 61 -1.81 19.50 -9.65
CA ASP A 61 -1.88 20.04 -11.01
C ASP A 61 -1.05 21.32 -11.18
N ASN A 62 -1.05 22.21 -10.18
CA ASN A 62 -0.32 23.47 -10.23
C ASN A 62 -0.03 24.02 -8.82
N THR A 63 0.75 25.09 -8.74
CA THR A 63 1.20 25.72 -7.49
C THR A 63 0.09 26.37 -6.68
N TYR A 64 -1.08 26.60 -7.28
CA TYR A 64 -2.23 27.20 -6.62
C TYR A 64 -3.10 26.14 -5.92
N VAL A 65 -2.97 24.86 -6.24
CA VAL A 65 -3.70 23.79 -5.53
C VAL A 65 -3.11 23.59 -4.15
N ARG A 66 -3.98 23.50 -3.12
CA ARG A 66 -3.60 23.15 -1.75
C ARG A 66 -4.49 22.06 -1.19
N ALA A 67 -3.85 21.09 -0.55
CA ALA A 67 -4.51 20.09 0.25
C ALA A 67 -4.47 20.48 1.72
N SER A 68 -5.56 20.21 2.45
CA SER A 68 -5.59 20.38 3.89
C SER A 68 -4.70 19.32 4.55
N ALA A 69 -4.35 19.55 5.82
CA ALA A 69 -3.62 18.57 6.61
C ALA A 69 -4.38 17.25 6.75
N ASP A 70 -5.68 17.23 6.51
CA ASP A 70 -6.58 16.08 6.64
C ASP A 70 -6.87 15.37 5.32
N THR A 71 -6.47 15.94 4.19
CA THR A 71 -6.66 15.35 2.87
C THR A 71 -5.81 14.10 2.64
N ARG A 72 -6.42 12.97 2.23
CA ARG A 72 -5.73 11.68 1.94
C ARG A 72 -6.14 11.10 0.61
N ILE A 73 -5.26 10.31 0.01
CA ILE A 73 -5.65 9.35 -1.02
C ILE A 73 -5.77 7.98 -0.35
N GLY A 74 -6.86 7.25 -0.60
CA GLY A 74 -7.01 5.86 -0.17
C GLY A 74 -7.36 4.93 -1.31
N VAL A 75 -6.99 3.67 -1.13
CA VAL A 75 -7.00 2.61 -2.12
C VAL A 75 -7.43 1.31 -1.48
N GLY A 76 -8.31 0.56 -2.12
CA GLY A 76 -8.85 -0.66 -1.55
C GLY A 76 -9.81 -1.40 -2.47
N ILE A 77 -10.30 -2.52 -1.98
CA ILE A 77 -11.29 -3.33 -2.70
C ILE A 77 -12.67 -2.70 -2.51
N TYR A 78 -13.39 -2.48 -3.59
CA TYR A 78 -14.74 -1.93 -3.62
C TYR A 78 -15.68 -2.97 -4.23
N ALA A 79 -16.69 -3.38 -3.46
CA ALA A 79 -17.58 -4.48 -3.82
C ALA A 79 -18.97 -4.31 -3.21
N LYS A 80 -19.98 -4.87 -3.87
CA LYS A 80 -21.32 -4.97 -3.30
C LYS A 80 -21.34 -5.99 -2.15
N GLN A 81 -21.91 -5.64 -1.01
CA GLN A 81 -21.92 -6.51 0.19
C GLN A 81 -23.35 -6.75 0.70
N SER A 82 -23.63 -7.99 1.12
CA SER A 82 -24.87 -8.35 1.82
C SER A 82 -24.72 -8.12 3.32
N GLY A 83 -25.60 -7.32 3.94
CA GLY A 83 -25.59 -7.05 5.39
C GLY A 83 -25.29 -5.60 5.77
N LEU A 84 -25.07 -4.73 4.78
CA LEU A 84 -24.98 -3.29 5.02
C LEU A 84 -26.39 -2.70 5.14
N PRO A 85 -26.64 -1.69 5.99
CA PRO A 85 -27.95 -1.02 6.07
C PRO A 85 -28.46 -0.52 4.71
N SER A 86 -27.54 -0.22 3.78
CA SER A 86 -27.83 0.24 2.42
C SER A 86 -27.95 -0.88 1.38
N GLY A 87 -27.42 -2.09 1.63
CA GLY A 87 -27.29 -3.13 0.60
C GLY A 87 -26.48 -2.70 -0.64
N ASP A 88 -25.77 -1.60 -0.53
CA ASP A 88 -25.14 -0.86 -1.62
C ASP A 88 -23.65 -1.21 -1.77
N TRP A 89 -23.06 -0.66 -2.83
CA TRP A 89 -21.65 -0.71 -3.11
C TRP A 89 -20.84 0.05 -2.06
N ASP A 90 -19.86 -0.59 -1.45
CA ASP A 90 -18.92 0.08 -0.56
C ASP A 90 -17.53 -0.58 -0.62
N TRP A 91 -16.56 0.01 0.08
CA TRP A 91 -15.30 -0.66 0.37
C TRP A 91 -15.59 -2.03 1.00
N LEU A 92 -14.76 -3.02 0.74
CA LEU A 92 -14.93 -4.33 1.34
C LEU A 92 -14.60 -4.23 2.83
N TYR A 93 -15.64 -4.24 3.66
CA TYR A 93 -15.53 -4.27 5.12
C TYR A 93 -16.27 -5.47 5.74
N GLY A 94 -15.83 -5.87 6.93
CA GLY A 94 -16.48 -6.87 7.76
C GLY A 94 -16.74 -6.28 9.14
N VAL A 95 -18.01 -6.15 9.48
CA VAL A 95 -18.45 -5.76 10.83
C VAL A 95 -18.11 -6.92 11.77
N HIS A 96 -17.42 -6.63 12.86
CA HIS A 96 -17.15 -7.60 13.92
C HIS A 96 -17.82 -7.10 15.20
N THR A 97 -19.14 -7.20 15.25
CA THR A 97 -19.94 -6.77 16.40
C THR A 97 -20.47 -7.98 17.15
N VAL A 98 -20.63 -7.82 18.45
CA VAL A 98 -21.28 -8.82 19.32
C VAL A 98 -22.66 -8.30 19.68
N SER A 99 -23.67 -9.15 19.52
CA SER A 99 -24.99 -8.98 20.09
C SER A 99 -25.09 -9.79 21.37
N ALA A 100 -25.68 -9.18 22.39
CA ALA A 100 -25.95 -9.79 23.68
C ALA A 100 -27.46 -9.71 23.95
N ASP A 101 -28.07 -10.85 24.25
CA ASP A 101 -29.49 -10.95 24.56
C ASP A 101 -29.70 -11.73 25.85
N VAL A 102 -30.31 -11.08 26.85
CA VAL A 102 -30.61 -11.71 28.14
C VAL A 102 -31.76 -12.72 27.98
N SER A 103 -31.62 -13.88 28.62
CA SER A 103 -32.64 -14.92 28.68
C SER A 103 -32.82 -15.45 30.09
N GLY A 104 -34.07 -15.67 30.48
CA GLY A 104 -34.46 -16.10 31.82
C GLY A 104 -34.92 -14.94 32.70
N THR A 105 -35.12 -15.22 33.98
CA THR A 105 -35.56 -14.21 34.96
C THR A 105 -34.36 -13.54 35.60
N VAL A 106 -34.25 -12.22 35.46
CA VAL A 106 -33.22 -11.41 36.12
C VAL A 106 -33.84 -10.66 37.30
N GLY A 107 -33.50 -11.07 38.52
CA GLY A 107 -33.92 -10.38 39.74
C GLY A 107 -33.03 -9.19 40.08
N THR A 108 -31.72 -9.29 39.79
CA THR A 108 -30.73 -8.24 40.07
C THR A 108 -29.92 -7.94 38.81
N PRO A 109 -30.31 -6.93 38.00
CA PRO A 109 -29.57 -6.57 36.81
C PRO A 109 -28.19 -6.01 37.18
N THR A 110 -27.19 -6.37 36.38
CA THR A 110 -25.80 -5.92 36.44
C THR A 110 -25.35 -5.47 35.06
N VAL A 111 -24.21 -4.79 34.98
CA VAL A 111 -23.60 -4.42 33.69
C VAL A 111 -22.48 -5.40 33.38
N ARG A 112 -22.45 -5.93 32.16
CA ARG A 112 -21.37 -6.79 31.66
C ARG A 112 -20.94 -6.35 30.28
N TYR A 113 -19.65 -6.49 30.00
CA TYR A 113 -19.03 -6.09 28.74
C TYR A 113 -18.47 -7.32 28.05
N TYR A 114 -18.74 -7.50 26.76
CA TYR A 114 -18.34 -8.68 26.00
C TYR A 114 -17.47 -8.31 24.81
N LEU A 115 -16.45 -9.14 24.59
CA LEU A 115 -15.52 -9.03 23.46
C LEU A 115 -15.29 -10.40 22.84
N VAL A 116 -15.24 -10.45 21.51
CA VAL A 116 -14.88 -11.67 20.77
C VAL A 116 -13.58 -11.44 20.01
N HIS A 117 -12.55 -12.18 20.40
CA HIS A 117 -11.27 -12.24 19.69
C HIS A 117 -11.28 -13.40 18.72
N THR A 118 -11.23 -13.08 17.44
CA THR A 118 -11.20 -14.05 16.34
C THR A 118 -9.77 -14.43 16.02
N GLN A 119 -9.47 -15.72 16.16
CA GLN A 119 -8.20 -16.31 15.74
C GLN A 119 -8.28 -16.75 14.27
N THR A 120 -7.21 -16.52 13.52
CA THR A 120 -7.16 -16.89 12.10
C THR A 120 -5.93 -17.75 11.78
N SER A 121 -6.09 -18.63 10.79
CA SER A 121 -5.01 -19.42 10.17
C SER A 121 -4.06 -18.59 9.30
N ARG A 122 -4.18 -17.25 9.33
CA ARG A 122 -3.55 -16.33 8.38
C ARG A 122 -2.53 -15.39 9.03
N GLY A 123 -2.13 -15.71 10.26
CA GLY A 123 -1.10 -14.97 10.99
C GLY A 123 -1.56 -13.62 11.55
N PHE A 124 -2.87 -13.39 11.65
CA PHE A 124 -3.44 -12.20 12.29
C PHE A 124 -4.74 -12.53 13.05
N SER A 125 -5.21 -11.60 13.86
CA SER A 125 -6.37 -11.71 14.73
C SER A 125 -7.22 -10.44 14.70
N ILE A 126 -8.52 -10.58 14.99
CA ILE A 126 -9.49 -9.48 14.92
C ILE A 126 -10.32 -9.48 16.21
N ILE A 127 -10.46 -8.34 16.90
CA ILE A 127 -11.41 -8.20 18.02
C ILE A 127 -12.69 -7.52 17.58
N SER A 128 -13.78 -7.84 18.27
CA SER A 128 -15.04 -7.16 18.04
C SER A 128 -15.02 -5.76 18.66
N ASP A 129 -16.01 -4.95 18.31
CA ASP A 129 -16.40 -3.85 19.18
C ASP A 129 -16.76 -4.40 20.57
N MET A 130 -16.50 -3.61 21.62
CA MET A 130 -16.90 -3.95 22.97
C MET A 130 -18.42 -3.77 23.10
N THR A 131 -19.13 -4.83 23.47
CA THR A 131 -20.59 -4.80 23.63
C THR A 131 -20.97 -4.74 25.10
N THR A 132 -21.72 -3.69 25.48
CA THR A 132 -22.28 -3.52 26.83
C THR A 132 -23.68 -4.13 26.92
N GLU A 133 -23.88 -5.05 27.85
CA GLU A 133 -25.21 -5.51 28.30
C GLU A 133 -25.51 -4.89 29.66
N SER A 134 -26.37 -3.87 29.67
CA SER A 134 -26.70 -3.08 30.87
C SER A 134 -27.66 -3.78 31.85
N ALA A 135 -28.33 -4.86 31.43
CA ALA A 135 -29.29 -5.62 32.22
C ALA A 135 -28.88 -7.09 32.37
N ALA A 136 -27.57 -7.37 32.35
CA ALA A 136 -27.05 -8.72 32.46
C ALA A 136 -27.40 -9.35 33.82
N PRO A 137 -27.61 -10.67 33.91
CA PRO A 137 -27.93 -11.31 35.19
C PRO A 137 -26.81 -11.14 36.23
N SER A 138 -27.15 -11.02 37.51
CA SER A 138 -26.15 -11.18 38.58
C SER A 138 -25.67 -12.63 38.69
N ASP A 139 -24.58 -12.88 39.41
CA ASP A 139 -24.09 -14.26 39.67
C ASP A 139 -25.16 -15.16 40.33
N THR A 140 -26.04 -14.55 41.14
CA THR A 140 -27.18 -15.26 41.75
C THR A 140 -28.22 -15.62 40.70
N ASP A 141 -28.54 -14.69 39.78
CA ASP A 141 -29.51 -14.94 38.71
C ASP A 141 -28.99 -15.97 37.69
N PHE A 142 -27.69 -15.99 37.40
CA PHE A 142 -27.06 -17.04 36.60
C PHE A 142 -27.23 -18.43 37.25
N THR A 143 -27.02 -18.51 38.56
CA THR A 143 -27.29 -19.74 39.34
C THR A 143 -28.77 -20.13 39.27
N GLY A 144 -29.66 -19.14 39.18
CA GLY A 144 -31.11 -19.30 38.95
C GLY A 144 -31.51 -19.69 37.53
N GLY A 145 -30.55 -19.85 36.60
CA GLY A 145 -30.79 -20.28 35.22
C GLY A 145 -30.94 -19.14 34.21
N ALA A 146 -30.75 -17.88 34.61
CA ALA A 146 -30.60 -16.78 33.67
C ALA A 146 -29.30 -16.93 32.87
N SER A 147 -29.25 -16.37 31.67
CA SER A 147 -28.09 -16.43 30.80
C SER A 147 -28.05 -15.25 29.83
N VAL A 148 -26.89 -15.01 29.22
CA VAL A 148 -26.76 -14.07 28.11
C VAL A 148 -26.41 -14.86 26.85
N PHE A 149 -27.24 -14.75 25.83
CA PHE A 149 -26.93 -15.30 24.52
C PHE A 149 -26.09 -14.29 23.76
N LEU A 150 -24.89 -14.73 23.39
CA LEU A 150 -23.97 -13.97 22.57
C LEU A 150 -24.04 -14.50 21.14
N SER A 151 -24.15 -13.61 20.17
CA SER A 151 -23.96 -13.92 18.77
C SER A 151 -23.13 -12.83 18.10
N TRP A 152 -22.35 -13.18 17.10
CA TRP A 152 -21.55 -12.22 16.37
C TRP A 152 -21.54 -12.55 14.89
N ALA A 153 -21.35 -11.51 14.08
CA ALA A 153 -21.05 -11.71 12.68
C ALA A 153 -19.68 -12.37 12.55
N ARG A 154 -19.54 -13.32 11.62
CA ARG A 154 -18.22 -13.87 11.31
C ARG A 154 -17.44 -12.79 10.55
N PRO A 155 -16.28 -12.32 11.05
CA PRO A 155 -15.50 -11.32 10.33
C PRO A 155 -14.86 -11.92 9.07
N LEU A 156 -14.74 -13.25 9.01
CA LEU A 156 -14.28 -14.02 7.86
C LEU A 156 -15.14 -15.29 7.68
N GLN A 157 -15.53 -15.57 6.43
CA GLN A 157 -16.26 -16.79 6.10
C GLN A 157 -15.37 -18.05 6.22
N PHE A 158 -14.06 -17.94 5.96
CA PHE A 158 -13.08 -19.04 6.01
C PHE A 158 -11.78 -18.61 6.68
N GLY A 159 -11.05 -19.59 7.21
CA GLY A 159 -9.75 -19.36 7.86
C GLY A 159 -9.83 -18.86 9.30
N VAL A 160 -11.04 -18.65 9.83
CA VAL A 160 -11.27 -18.59 11.29
C VAL A 160 -10.94 -19.95 11.87
N THR A 161 -9.92 -19.98 12.71
CA THR A 161 -9.53 -21.19 13.46
C THR A 161 -10.26 -21.26 14.79
N GLY A 162 -10.76 -20.13 15.28
CA GLY A 162 -11.62 -20.11 16.45
C GLY A 162 -11.95 -18.72 16.96
N TYR A 163 -12.68 -18.70 18.07
CA TYR A 163 -13.02 -17.51 18.81
C TYR A 163 -12.66 -17.68 20.28
N ASP A 164 -12.03 -16.66 20.86
CA ASP A 164 -11.92 -16.50 22.28
C ASP A 164 -12.95 -15.45 22.72
N VAL A 165 -13.81 -15.82 23.66
CA VAL A 165 -14.88 -14.95 24.15
C VAL A 165 -14.54 -14.50 25.56
N TYR A 166 -14.52 -13.18 25.74
CA TYR A 166 -14.15 -12.53 26.98
C TYR A 166 -15.32 -11.74 27.54
N ARG A 167 -15.28 -11.56 28.86
CA ARG A 167 -16.21 -10.74 29.60
C ARG A 167 -15.46 -9.89 30.62
N TRP A 168 -15.90 -8.65 30.79
CA TRP A 168 -15.53 -7.78 31.90
C TRP A 168 -16.78 -7.40 32.70
N ASP A 169 -16.61 -7.33 34.01
CA ASP A 169 -17.66 -6.88 34.92
C ASP A 169 -17.50 -5.38 35.24
N GLN A 170 -16.38 -4.77 34.83
CA GLN A 170 -16.08 -3.35 34.99
C GLN A 170 -15.29 -2.81 33.79
N LEU A 171 -15.78 -1.72 33.23
CA LEU A 171 -15.13 -0.93 32.18
C LEU A 171 -15.39 0.55 32.51
N ASP A 172 -14.43 1.19 33.15
CA ASP A 172 -14.54 2.61 33.49
C ASP A 172 -13.96 3.47 32.38
N THR A 173 -14.29 4.76 32.37
CA THR A 173 -13.72 5.70 31.43
C THR A 173 -13.19 6.95 32.11
N PHE A 174 -12.15 7.55 31.55
CA PHE A 174 -11.62 8.84 31.96
C PHE A 174 -11.28 9.69 30.74
N THR A 175 -11.16 10.99 30.96
CA THR A 175 -10.70 11.97 29.97
C THR A 175 -9.36 12.56 30.38
N ASP A 176 -8.72 13.30 29.49
CA ASP A 176 -7.51 14.07 29.80
C ASP A 176 -7.68 15.03 30.99
N THR A 177 -8.89 15.58 31.18
CA THR A 177 -9.18 16.47 32.32
C THR A 177 -9.20 15.77 33.68
N ASP A 178 -9.29 14.44 33.69
CA ASP A 178 -9.27 13.63 34.91
C ASP A 178 -7.85 13.31 35.39
N VAL A 179 -6.82 13.62 34.58
CA VAL A 179 -5.42 13.29 34.84
C VAL A 179 -4.71 14.45 35.53
N ASN A 180 -4.13 14.18 36.70
CA ASN A 180 -3.32 15.13 37.45
C ASN A 180 -1.85 14.68 37.49
N THR A 181 -1.01 15.32 36.67
CA THR A 181 0.45 15.07 36.59
C THR A 181 1.24 15.59 37.80
N GLY A 182 0.64 16.44 38.64
CA GLY A 182 1.30 16.89 39.87
C GLY A 182 1.19 15.89 41.02
N THR A 183 0.21 14.98 40.96
CA THR A 183 -0.04 13.95 41.97
C THR A 183 -0.03 12.54 41.39
N ASP A 184 0.24 12.38 40.10
CA ASP A 184 0.18 11.12 39.35
C ASP A 184 -1.13 10.35 39.55
N LYS A 185 -2.25 11.08 39.59
CA LYS A 185 -3.59 10.51 39.83
C LYS A 185 -4.47 10.62 38.60
N ILE A 186 -5.26 9.59 38.37
CA ILE A 186 -6.35 9.57 37.39
C ILE A 186 -7.66 9.53 38.16
N THR A 187 -8.53 10.52 37.92
CA THR A 187 -9.86 10.58 38.51
C THR A 187 -10.77 9.57 37.81
N LEU A 188 -11.33 8.63 38.57
CA LEU A 188 -12.25 7.60 38.11
C LEU A 188 -13.40 7.53 39.13
N THR A 189 -14.40 8.38 38.99
CA THR A 189 -15.44 8.52 40.03
C THR A 189 -16.24 7.22 40.18
N GLY A 190 -16.26 6.67 41.40
CA GLY A 190 -17.06 5.48 41.72
C GLY A 190 -16.49 4.15 41.20
N HIS A 191 -15.21 4.09 40.86
CA HIS A 191 -14.56 2.82 40.49
C HIS A 191 -14.61 1.82 41.66
N THR A 192 -14.61 0.52 41.34
CA THR A 192 -14.49 -0.56 42.34
C THR A 192 -13.10 -1.19 42.41
N LEU A 193 -12.12 -0.60 41.70
CA LEU A 193 -10.72 -1.06 41.68
C LEU A 193 -10.06 -0.97 43.07
N ALA A 194 -9.31 -2.01 43.43
CA ALA A 194 -8.48 -2.09 44.62
C ALA A 194 -6.98 -2.03 44.26
N ASN A 195 -6.12 -1.84 45.26
CA ASN A 195 -4.68 -1.96 45.05
C ASN A 195 -4.33 -3.37 44.55
N ASP A 196 -3.31 -3.44 43.69
CA ASP A 196 -2.81 -4.64 43.01
C ASP A 196 -3.73 -5.23 41.95
N ASP A 197 -4.93 -4.66 41.74
CA ASP A 197 -5.75 -5.00 40.58
C ASP A 197 -5.00 -4.70 39.28
N LYS A 198 -5.04 -5.67 38.36
CA LYS A 198 -4.49 -5.48 37.02
C LYS A 198 -5.52 -4.73 36.19
N ILE A 199 -5.04 -3.72 35.47
CA ILE A 199 -5.85 -3.00 34.50
C ILE A 199 -5.15 -2.94 33.15
N THR A 200 -5.95 -2.73 32.12
CA THR A 200 -5.46 -2.35 30.79
C THR A 200 -6.08 -1.03 30.38
N LEU A 201 -5.26 -0.16 29.80
CA LEU A 201 -5.70 1.09 29.22
C LEU A 201 -5.96 0.90 27.74
N ILE A 202 -7.14 1.33 27.30
CA ILE A 202 -7.54 1.37 25.89
C ILE A 202 -7.56 2.84 25.48
N ALA A 203 -6.79 3.18 24.43
CA ALA A 203 -6.71 4.53 23.93
C ALA A 203 -7.99 4.85 23.13
N GLY A 204 -8.53 6.06 23.32
CA GLY A 204 -9.52 6.58 22.38
C GLY A 204 -8.84 6.99 21.05
N ALA A 205 -9.47 7.87 20.29
CA ALA A 205 -8.89 8.40 19.04
C ALA A 205 -7.62 9.29 19.24
N GLY A 206 -7.01 9.29 20.42
CA GLY A 206 -5.91 10.14 20.84
C GLY A 206 -4.92 9.41 21.75
N ALA A 207 -3.79 10.05 22.05
CA ALA A 207 -2.72 9.45 22.84
C ALA A 207 -3.06 9.40 24.34
N LEU A 208 -2.67 8.30 24.99
CA LEU A 208 -2.72 8.15 26.44
C LEU A 208 -1.77 9.14 27.15
N PRO A 209 -2.01 9.44 28.44
CA PRO A 209 -1.09 10.23 29.26
C PRO A 209 0.31 9.59 29.33
N SER A 210 1.36 10.28 28.87
CA SER A 210 2.74 9.79 28.95
C SER A 210 3.20 9.57 30.41
N PRO A 211 3.87 8.45 30.75
CA PRO A 211 4.44 7.44 29.85
C PRO A 211 3.54 6.21 29.61
N LEU A 212 2.24 6.32 29.84
CA LEU A 212 1.32 5.20 29.67
C LEU A 212 1.19 4.81 28.19
N VAL A 213 1.40 3.53 27.95
CA VAL A 213 1.23 2.83 26.67
C VAL A 213 -0.08 2.04 26.70
N GLU A 214 -0.78 2.03 25.57
CA GLU A 214 -2.00 1.27 25.36
C GLU A 214 -1.73 -0.24 25.39
N ASN A 215 -2.71 -1.04 25.82
CA ASN A 215 -2.64 -2.50 25.85
C ASN A 215 -1.48 -3.05 26.71
N LEU A 216 -0.88 -2.20 27.54
CA LEU A 216 0.07 -2.60 28.56
C LEU A 216 -0.68 -2.87 29.87
N THR A 217 -0.27 -3.93 30.58
CA THR A 217 -0.78 -4.23 31.91
C THR A 217 -0.18 -3.26 32.94
N TYR A 218 -1.05 -2.61 33.69
CA TYR A 218 -0.68 -1.83 34.86
C TYR A 218 -1.30 -2.42 36.12
N TYR A 219 -0.73 -2.08 37.26
CA TYR A 219 -1.25 -2.39 38.58
C TYR A 219 -1.77 -1.12 39.23
N VAL A 220 -2.98 -1.18 39.79
CA VAL A 220 -3.54 -0.09 40.57
C VAL A 220 -2.76 0.03 41.88
N VAL A 221 -2.31 1.23 42.20
CA VAL A 221 -1.67 1.56 43.48
C VAL A 221 -2.31 2.83 44.05
N ASN A 222 -2.30 2.95 45.38
CA ASN A 222 -2.91 4.06 46.12
C ASN A 222 -4.36 4.36 45.71
N ALA A 223 -5.16 3.31 45.49
CA ALA A 223 -6.58 3.43 45.14
C ALA A 223 -7.35 4.23 46.20
N GLY A 224 -7.97 5.32 45.76
CA GLY A 224 -8.95 6.10 46.49
C GLY A 224 -10.38 5.65 46.19
N VAL A 225 -11.35 6.48 46.57
CA VAL A 225 -12.77 6.26 46.24
C VAL A 225 -13.10 6.69 44.81
N ASN A 226 -12.38 7.70 44.31
CA ASN A 226 -12.63 8.33 43.02
C ASN A 226 -11.33 8.55 42.23
N ASP A 227 -10.22 7.97 42.66
CA ASP A 227 -8.93 8.17 42.03
C ASP A 227 -8.04 6.95 42.16
N ILE A 228 -7.18 6.75 41.17
CA ILE A 228 -6.17 5.70 41.17
C ILE A 228 -4.81 6.26 40.78
N GLN A 229 -3.76 5.54 41.13
CA GLN A 229 -2.43 5.67 40.52
C GLN A 229 -2.04 4.33 39.90
N LEU A 230 -1.10 4.35 38.95
CA LEU A 230 -0.70 3.18 38.19
C LEU A 230 0.76 2.82 38.43
N SER A 231 1.09 1.53 38.42
CA SER A 231 2.44 0.99 38.53
C SER A 231 2.68 -0.06 37.43
N LEU A 232 3.94 -0.22 37.00
CA LEU A 232 4.35 -1.30 36.08
C LEU A 232 4.52 -2.66 36.79
N THR A 233 4.62 -2.65 38.11
CA THR A 233 4.79 -3.86 38.93
C THR A 233 3.78 -3.90 40.07
N GLU A 234 3.34 -5.09 40.44
CA GLU A 234 2.50 -5.33 41.63
C GLU A 234 3.16 -4.75 42.89
N GLY A 235 2.41 -3.99 43.69
CA GLY A 235 2.92 -3.26 44.86
C GLY A 235 4.02 -2.22 44.58
N GLY A 236 4.26 -1.86 43.31
CA GLY A 236 5.33 -0.95 42.90
C GLY A 236 5.07 0.53 43.18
N ALA A 237 6.03 1.37 42.80
CA ALA A 237 5.88 2.82 42.87
C ALA A 237 4.92 3.33 41.78
N ALA A 238 4.18 4.40 42.09
CA ALA A 238 3.36 5.09 41.11
C ALA A 238 4.23 5.63 39.94
N ILE A 239 3.71 5.51 38.73
CA ILE A 239 4.29 6.04 37.50
C ILE A 239 4.14 7.56 37.51
N ASP A 240 5.25 8.27 37.31
CA ASP A 240 5.29 9.72 37.14
C ASP A 240 4.68 10.11 35.78
N LEU A 241 3.52 10.79 35.82
CA LEU A 241 2.79 11.21 34.62
C LEU A 241 3.31 12.56 34.15
N THR A 242 3.79 12.63 32.91
CA THR A 242 4.44 13.82 32.35
C THR A 242 3.51 14.67 31.48
N THR A 243 2.35 14.13 31.09
CA THR A 243 1.33 14.80 30.26
C THR A 243 -0.05 14.33 30.67
N THR A 244 -1.10 15.09 30.36
CA THR A 244 -2.51 14.69 30.56
C THR A 244 -3.08 13.88 29.39
N GLY A 245 -2.35 13.68 28.30
CA GLY A 245 -2.84 13.04 27.07
C GLY A 245 -3.51 14.01 26.11
N ALA A 246 -4.27 13.48 25.13
CA ALA A 246 -5.12 14.26 24.22
C ALA A 246 -6.60 14.21 24.65
N ALA A 247 -7.41 15.19 24.22
CA ALA A 247 -8.83 15.31 24.59
C ALA A 247 -9.72 14.18 24.02
N VAL A 248 -9.62 12.99 24.61
CA VAL A 248 -10.38 11.78 24.25
C VAL A 248 -10.79 11.00 25.49
N THR A 249 -11.80 10.16 25.35
CA THR A 249 -12.22 9.21 26.39
C THR A 249 -11.39 7.94 26.27
N HIS A 250 -10.71 7.59 27.37
CA HIS A 250 -9.96 6.35 27.52
C HIS A 250 -10.79 5.37 28.35
N SER A 251 -10.58 4.06 28.14
CA SER A 251 -11.23 3.03 28.96
C SER A 251 -10.22 2.32 29.85
N VAL A 252 -10.66 1.99 31.07
CA VAL A 252 -9.96 1.18 32.06
C VAL A 252 -10.73 -0.11 32.20
N ALA A 253 -10.20 -1.19 31.64
CA ALA A 253 -10.74 -2.51 31.84
C ALA A 253 -10.10 -3.12 33.10
N GLY A 254 -10.93 -3.53 34.06
CA GLY A 254 -10.48 -4.32 35.22
C GLY A 254 -10.11 -5.76 34.85
N ASN A 255 -10.02 -6.67 35.83
CA ASN A 255 -9.77 -8.08 35.55
C ASN A 255 -10.91 -8.69 34.72
N GLY A 256 -10.57 -9.17 33.52
CA GLY A 256 -11.50 -9.88 32.66
C GLY A 256 -11.55 -11.37 32.99
N VAL A 257 -12.58 -12.02 32.45
CA VAL A 257 -12.68 -13.48 32.43
C VAL A 257 -12.74 -13.97 30.99
N LYS A 258 -12.07 -15.08 30.71
CA LYS A 258 -12.26 -15.80 29.45
C LYS A 258 -13.39 -16.80 29.67
N LEU A 259 -14.47 -16.63 28.93
CA LEU A 259 -15.64 -17.51 29.02
C LEU A 259 -15.42 -18.80 28.26
N ARG A 260 -14.84 -18.72 27.05
CA ARG A 260 -14.72 -19.89 26.17
C ARG A 260 -13.67 -19.72 25.08
N THR A 261 -13.08 -20.85 24.67
CA THR A 261 -12.40 -21.03 23.38
C THR A 261 -13.33 -21.86 22.46
N ILE A 262 -13.60 -21.38 21.26
CA ILE A 262 -14.47 -22.02 20.27
C ILE A 262 -13.62 -22.39 19.06
N GLU A 263 -13.35 -23.67 18.85
CA GLU A 263 -12.46 -24.16 17.76
C GLU A 263 -13.23 -24.52 16.46
N THR A 264 -14.56 -24.48 16.48
CA THR A 264 -15.41 -24.97 15.39
C THR A 264 -15.95 -23.86 14.48
N GLY A 265 -15.52 -22.61 14.70
CA GLY A 265 -16.04 -21.43 14.00
C GLY A 265 -17.51 -21.12 14.31
N LEU A 266 -18.11 -21.69 15.35
CA LEU A 266 -19.45 -21.27 15.81
C LEU A 266 -19.40 -19.78 16.20
N SER A 267 -20.35 -18.99 15.68
CA SER A 267 -20.41 -17.54 15.89
C SER A 267 -21.45 -17.14 16.94
N SER A 268 -21.69 -18.04 17.90
CA SER A 268 -22.59 -17.82 19.01
C SER A 268 -22.20 -18.67 20.21
N MET A 269 -22.54 -18.18 21.40
CA MET A 269 -22.43 -18.93 22.64
C MET A 269 -23.45 -18.45 23.67
N ARG A 270 -23.62 -19.22 24.74
CA ARG A 270 -24.37 -18.80 25.91
C ARG A 270 -23.37 -18.55 27.05
N ASP A 271 -23.36 -17.33 27.58
CA ASP A 271 -22.78 -17.07 28.91
C ASP A 271 -23.78 -17.57 29.96
N ASN A 272 -23.32 -18.47 30.82
CA ASN A 272 -24.04 -18.98 31.99
C ASN A 272 -23.20 -18.82 33.27
N ASN A 273 -22.29 -17.85 33.26
CA ASN A 273 -21.28 -17.57 34.29
C ASN A 273 -20.18 -18.62 34.44
N SER A 274 -20.07 -19.58 33.53
CA SER A 274 -18.92 -20.48 33.49
C SER A 274 -17.73 -19.78 32.86
N THR A 275 -16.57 -19.83 33.52
CA THR A 275 -15.31 -19.26 33.04
C THR A 275 -14.27 -20.36 32.83
N ILE A 276 -13.36 -20.17 31.88
CA ILE A 276 -12.20 -21.05 31.66
C ILE A 276 -10.90 -20.46 32.20
N ALA A 277 -10.85 -19.14 32.37
CA ALA A 277 -9.76 -18.44 33.04
C ALA A 277 -10.26 -17.12 33.66
N THR A 278 -9.67 -16.75 34.78
CA THR A 278 -9.87 -15.47 35.48
C THR A 278 -8.63 -14.61 35.37
N ASP A 279 -8.73 -13.35 35.79
CA ASP A 279 -7.61 -12.39 35.82
C ASP A 279 -6.97 -12.18 34.44
N ILE A 280 -7.82 -12.19 33.42
CA ILE A 280 -7.43 -12.02 32.03
C ILE A 280 -7.27 -10.53 31.73
N VAL A 281 -6.12 -10.20 31.17
CA VAL A 281 -5.80 -8.89 30.60
C VAL A 281 -6.49 -8.76 29.24
N PHE A 282 -6.75 -7.53 28.80
CA PHE A 282 -7.28 -7.28 27.45
C PHE A 282 -6.44 -8.00 26.39
N PRO A 283 -7.05 -8.79 25.48
CA PRO A 283 -6.29 -9.56 24.51
C PRO A 283 -5.56 -8.64 23.53
N SER A 284 -4.36 -9.01 23.10
CA SER A 284 -3.69 -8.35 21.97
C SER A 284 -4.35 -8.74 20.65
N PHE A 285 -4.45 -7.80 19.71
CA PHE A 285 -5.07 -8.04 18.41
C PHE A 285 -4.48 -7.15 17.33
N ASP A 286 -4.72 -7.52 16.08
CA ASP A 286 -4.20 -6.79 14.93
C ASP A 286 -5.23 -5.79 14.37
N TYR A 287 -6.54 -6.07 14.52
CA TYR A 287 -7.63 -5.24 13.98
C TYR A 287 -8.90 -5.26 14.85
N VAL A 288 -9.68 -4.16 14.86
CA VAL A 288 -11.05 -4.08 15.46
C VAL A 288 -12.16 -4.50 14.46
N GLY A 289 -11.79 -4.76 13.21
CA GLY A 289 -12.69 -5.23 12.17
C GLY A 289 -11.93 -5.48 10.86
N LEU A 290 -12.59 -6.06 9.85
CA LEU A 290 -11.95 -6.25 8.54
C LEU A 290 -12.18 -5.00 7.68
N ARG A 291 -11.11 -4.36 7.20
CA ARG A 291 -11.17 -3.28 6.19
C ARG A 291 -10.11 -3.54 5.13
N ALA A 292 -10.52 -3.73 3.88
CA ALA A 292 -9.60 -4.01 2.76
C ALA A 292 -9.25 -2.73 1.97
N PHE A 293 -8.85 -1.67 2.67
CA PHE A 293 -8.31 -0.45 2.06
C PHE A 293 -7.16 0.14 2.91
N THR A 294 -6.28 0.90 2.26
CA THR A 294 -5.17 1.67 2.83
C THR A 294 -5.28 3.13 2.40
N ALA A 295 -4.66 4.06 3.12
CA ALA A 295 -4.64 5.47 2.74
C ALA A 295 -3.31 6.11 3.11
N THR A 296 -2.97 7.24 2.48
CA THR A 296 -1.76 8.00 2.81
C THR A 296 -1.80 8.54 4.24
N ALA A 297 -0.66 8.99 4.76
CA ALA A 297 -0.55 9.67 6.05
C ALA A 297 -1.02 11.14 6.02
N ARG A 298 -1.05 11.78 7.20
CA ARG A 298 -1.34 13.22 7.29
C ARG A 298 -0.34 14.07 6.53
N ASN A 299 -0.84 15.12 5.87
CA ASN A 299 -0.04 16.08 5.08
C ASN A 299 0.71 15.53 3.85
N VAL A 300 0.66 14.23 3.55
CA VAL A 300 1.35 13.69 2.36
C VAL A 300 0.88 14.40 1.08
N ILE A 301 -0.43 14.62 0.96
CA ILE A 301 -1.02 15.26 -0.22
C ILE A 301 -0.62 16.74 -0.32
N SER A 302 -0.40 17.42 0.81
CA SER A 302 -0.01 18.84 0.81
C SER A 302 1.47 19.06 0.50
N ALA A 303 2.27 18.00 0.52
CA ALA A 303 3.69 17.98 0.17
C ALA A 303 3.96 17.48 -1.26
N LEU A 304 2.91 17.10 -2.00
CA LEU A 304 3.08 16.56 -3.35
C LEU A 304 3.78 17.54 -4.30
N ALA A 305 4.61 16.97 -5.16
CA ALA A 305 5.24 17.64 -6.27
C ALA A 305 4.20 18.35 -7.15
N VAL A 306 4.61 19.47 -7.75
CA VAL A 306 3.75 20.25 -8.63
C VAL A 306 4.03 19.85 -10.08
N ASN A 307 3.01 19.40 -10.78
CA ASN A 307 3.11 18.97 -12.17
C ASN A 307 3.62 20.12 -13.06
N GLY A 308 4.63 19.83 -13.90
CA GLY A 308 5.23 20.82 -14.80
C GLY A 308 6.21 21.79 -14.13
N VAL A 309 6.33 21.78 -12.80
CA VAL A 309 7.22 22.67 -12.03
C VAL A 309 8.30 21.89 -11.29
N SER A 310 7.93 20.80 -10.63
CA SER A 310 8.88 19.90 -9.95
C SER A 310 9.67 19.05 -10.95
N SER A 311 10.89 18.64 -10.56
CA SER A 311 11.76 17.77 -11.38
C SER A 311 11.28 16.32 -11.52
N GLY A 312 10.28 15.92 -10.73
CA GLY A 312 9.62 14.62 -10.76
C GLY A 312 8.31 14.66 -9.98
N TRP A 313 7.45 13.66 -10.20
CA TRP A 313 6.25 13.43 -9.40
C TRP A 313 6.61 12.54 -8.20
N ASP A 314 5.79 12.58 -7.14
CA ASP A 314 6.02 11.78 -5.95
C ASP A 314 5.42 10.38 -6.09
N THR A 315 6.11 9.39 -5.54
CA THR A 315 5.65 8.01 -5.54
C THR A 315 4.91 7.70 -4.23
N LEU A 316 3.67 7.22 -4.37
CA LEU A 316 2.78 6.81 -3.29
C LEU A 316 2.56 5.29 -3.35
N PRO A 317 3.13 4.52 -2.40
CA PRO A 317 2.89 3.09 -2.30
C PRO A 317 1.65 2.78 -1.45
N PHE A 318 0.96 1.70 -1.80
CA PHE A 318 -0.23 1.19 -1.13
C PHE A 318 -0.18 -0.34 -1.08
N ALA A 319 -0.64 -0.91 0.03
CA ALA A 319 -0.82 -2.35 0.19
C ALA A 319 -2.26 -2.65 0.57
N ILE A 320 -2.90 -3.56 -0.16
CA ILE A 320 -4.32 -3.88 -0.01
C ILE A 320 -4.44 -5.37 0.30
N LYS A 321 -4.92 -5.70 1.49
CA LYS A 321 -5.10 -7.10 1.90
C LYS A 321 -6.41 -7.64 1.34
N ILE A 322 -6.33 -8.70 0.54
CA ILE A 322 -7.51 -9.34 -0.05
C ILE A 322 -8.03 -10.40 0.91
N PRO A 323 -9.29 -10.30 1.36
CA PRO A 323 -9.82 -11.24 2.31
C PRO A 323 -9.82 -12.69 1.82
N ALA A 324 -9.62 -13.57 2.79
CA ALA A 324 -9.64 -15.01 2.69
C ALA A 324 -10.80 -15.66 1.94
N ASN A 325 -11.93 -14.98 1.98
CA ASN A 325 -13.23 -15.38 1.52
C ASN A 325 -13.73 -14.43 0.44
N PHE A 326 -12.84 -13.61 -0.13
CA PHE A 326 -13.12 -12.88 -1.33
C PHE A 326 -13.49 -13.89 -2.43
N ASN A 327 -14.79 -14.05 -2.67
CA ASN A 327 -15.32 -15.01 -3.62
C ASN A 327 -15.76 -14.30 -4.89
N LYS A 328 -14.88 -14.32 -5.89
CA LYS A 328 -15.19 -13.84 -7.24
C LYS A 328 -16.10 -14.81 -8.01
N GLY A 329 -16.03 -16.11 -7.71
CA GLY A 329 -16.70 -17.18 -8.46
C GLY A 329 -18.20 -17.36 -8.20
N SER A 330 -18.76 -16.75 -7.15
CA SER A 330 -20.22 -16.74 -6.91
C SER A 330 -20.95 -15.57 -7.59
N MET A 331 -20.22 -14.71 -8.30
CA MET A 331 -20.74 -13.55 -8.99
C MET A 331 -20.92 -13.89 -10.48
N ASN A 332 -22.03 -13.48 -11.10
CA ASN A 332 -22.25 -13.73 -12.53
C ASN A 332 -21.36 -12.81 -13.40
N ASP A 333 -21.21 -13.11 -14.70
CA ASP A 333 -20.33 -12.34 -15.61
C ASP A 333 -20.60 -10.82 -15.62
N THR A 334 -21.86 -10.42 -15.38
CA THR A 334 -22.23 -9.00 -15.25
C THR A 334 -21.73 -8.40 -13.93
N GLN A 335 -21.65 -9.18 -12.85
CA GLN A 335 -21.13 -8.78 -11.53
C GLN A 335 -19.60 -8.93 -11.40
N ILE A 336 -19.00 -9.85 -12.16
CA ILE A 336 -17.53 -10.03 -12.26
C ILE A 336 -16.87 -8.79 -12.91
N ASN A 337 -17.56 -8.15 -13.86
CA ASN A 337 -17.16 -6.87 -14.46
C ASN A 337 -17.41 -5.65 -13.55
N GLN A 338 -17.89 -5.86 -12.33
CA GLN A 338 -18.25 -4.79 -11.40
C GLN A 338 -17.39 -4.82 -10.12
N GLN A 339 -16.35 -5.64 -10.02
CA GLN A 339 -15.43 -5.60 -8.89
C GLN A 339 -14.26 -4.67 -9.19
N TRP A 340 -14.13 -3.63 -8.37
CA TRP A 340 -13.16 -2.58 -8.61
C TRP A 340 -12.17 -2.49 -7.45
N MET A 341 -10.90 -2.31 -7.78
CA MET A 341 -10.06 -1.51 -6.91
C MET A 341 -10.54 -0.08 -7.04
N ARG A 342 -10.82 0.58 -5.92
CA ARG A 342 -11.16 1.99 -5.90
C ARG A 342 -9.99 2.80 -5.35
N ILE A 343 -9.71 3.93 -6.00
CA ILE A 343 -8.86 5.01 -5.51
C ILE A 343 -9.78 6.20 -5.23
N LYS A 344 -9.64 6.84 -4.07
CA LYS A 344 -10.48 7.98 -3.70
C LYS A 344 -9.72 9.01 -2.86
N LEU A 345 -10.07 10.28 -3.02
CA LEU A 345 -9.66 11.36 -2.14
C LEU A 345 -10.58 11.46 -0.92
N PHE A 346 -10.01 11.58 0.27
CA PHE A 346 -10.68 11.79 1.55
C PHE A 346 -10.24 13.12 2.14
N GLY A 347 -11.02 13.69 3.07
CA GLY A 347 -10.65 14.91 3.79
C GLY A 347 -10.52 16.16 2.92
N ALA A 348 -11.20 16.19 1.77
CA ALA A 348 -11.47 17.39 0.99
C ALA A 348 -12.63 18.19 1.62
N ASP A 349 -12.91 19.40 1.13
CA ASP A 349 -14.01 20.23 1.65
C ASP A 349 -15.35 19.48 1.63
N ALA A 350 -16.09 19.52 2.73
CA ALA A 350 -17.30 18.72 2.91
C ALA A 350 -18.47 19.17 2.00
N THR A 351 -18.44 20.39 1.48
CA THR A 351 -19.53 20.97 0.67
C THR A 351 -19.29 20.74 -0.81
N THR A 352 -18.07 20.96 -1.25
CA THR A 352 -17.66 20.93 -2.67
C THR A 352 -16.93 19.66 -3.05
N ASN A 353 -16.48 18.86 -2.07
CA ASN A 353 -15.58 17.71 -2.22
C ASN A 353 -14.27 18.05 -2.96
N ARG A 354 -13.85 19.31 -2.94
CA ARG A 354 -12.67 19.79 -3.67
C ARG A 354 -11.53 20.14 -2.73
N LEU A 355 -10.32 20.09 -3.27
CA LEU A 355 -9.15 20.71 -2.65
C LEU A 355 -9.28 22.24 -2.63
N ASP A 356 -8.45 22.88 -1.83
CA ASP A 356 -8.41 24.34 -1.73
C ASP A 356 -7.58 24.93 -2.86
N TYR A 357 -7.87 26.18 -3.21
CA TYR A 357 -7.13 26.93 -4.20
C TYR A 357 -6.54 28.18 -3.56
N ARG A 358 -5.25 28.43 -3.72
CA ARG A 358 -4.54 29.52 -3.05
C ARG A 358 -3.72 30.34 -4.03
N VAL A 359 -4.09 31.61 -4.19
CA VAL A 359 -3.36 32.61 -4.98
C VAL A 359 -2.51 33.44 -4.01
N THR A 360 -1.22 33.60 -4.31
CA THR A 360 -0.24 34.18 -3.36
C THR A 360 0.37 35.51 -3.79
N ASP A 361 0.14 35.92 -5.04
CA ASP A 361 0.60 37.17 -5.63
C ASP A 361 -0.54 38.19 -5.73
N VAL A 362 -1.49 38.15 -4.78
CA VAL A 362 -2.68 38.99 -4.82
C VAL A 362 -2.32 40.44 -4.51
N VAL A 363 -2.94 41.35 -5.25
CA VAL A 363 -2.87 42.80 -5.05
C VAL A 363 -4.29 43.32 -4.86
N SER A 364 -4.52 44.05 -3.77
CA SER A 364 -5.79 44.73 -3.53
C SER A 364 -5.83 46.06 -4.30
N GLY A 365 -7.02 46.44 -4.80
CA GLY A 365 -7.24 47.81 -5.27
C GLY A 365 -7.21 48.85 -4.13
N VAL A 366 -7.25 50.13 -4.51
CA VAL A 366 -7.24 51.27 -3.57
C VAL A 366 -8.52 51.29 -2.72
N GLY A 367 -8.43 51.83 -1.50
CA GLY A 367 -9.43 51.78 -0.42
C GLY A 367 -10.91 51.70 -0.84
N GLY A 368 -11.61 50.70 -0.31
CA GLY A 368 -13.01 50.40 -0.66
C GLY A 368 -13.17 49.57 -1.94
N SER A 369 -12.08 49.25 -2.65
CA SER A 369 -12.14 48.41 -3.84
C SER A 369 -12.55 46.98 -3.51
N LEU A 370 -13.48 46.47 -4.31
CA LEU A 370 -13.85 45.05 -4.36
C LEU A 370 -13.03 44.28 -5.40
N TYR A 371 -12.23 44.97 -6.22
CA TYR A 371 -11.37 44.37 -7.23
C TYR A 371 -10.05 43.93 -6.62
N TYR A 372 -9.68 42.69 -6.92
CA TYR A 372 -8.42 42.07 -6.54
C TYR A 372 -7.76 41.51 -7.79
N THR A 373 -6.45 41.73 -7.90
CA THR A 373 -5.67 41.31 -9.05
C THR A 373 -4.58 40.30 -8.68
N SER A 374 -4.16 39.47 -9.63
CA SER A 374 -3.05 38.52 -9.53
C SER A 374 -2.19 38.69 -10.78
N PRO A 375 -1.01 39.34 -10.69
CA PRO A 375 -0.14 39.58 -11.85
C PRO A 375 0.30 38.31 -12.56
N GLY A 376 0.41 37.19 -11.83
CA GLY A 376 0.72 35.87 -12.36
C GLY A 376 -0.47 35.15 -13.00
N GLY A 377 -1.68 35.73 -12.96
CA GLY A 377 -2.86 35.17 -13.60
C GLY A 377 -3.42 33.96 -12.85
N GLY A 378 -3.48 34.03 -11.52
CA GLY A 378 -3.87 32.89 -10.68
C GLY A 378 -5.37 32.61 -10.60
N PHE A 379 -6.24 33.51 -11.03
CA PHE A 379 -7.69 33.37 -10.87
C PHE A 379 -8.36 32.55 -11.98
N THR A 380 -9.51 31.94 -11.66
CA THR A 380 -10.33 31.17 -12.62
C THR A 380 -11.81 31.50 -12.46
N ALA A 381 -12.58 31.36 -13.54
CA ALA A 381 -14.02 31.65 -13.53
C ALA A 381 -14.81 30.82 -12.49
N ASP A 382 -14.36 29.60 -12.20
CA ASP A 382 -15.00 28.67 -11.25
C ASP A 382 -14.93 29.12 -9.78
N LEU A 383 -14.20 30.21 -9.48
CA LEU A 383 -14.12 30.77 -8.14
C LEU A 383 -15.34 31.63 -7.77
N VAL A 384 -16.12 32.07 -8.76
CA VAL A 384 -17.31 32.91 -8.53
C VAL A 384 -18.35 32.14 -7.71
N GLY A 385 -18.85 32.77 -6.65
CA GLY A 385 -19.80 32.18 -5.71
C GLY A 385 -19.16 31.40 -4.56
N LEU A 386 -17.83 31.24 -4.54
CA LEU A 386 -17.12 30.64 -3.41
C LEU A 386 -16.77 31.69 -2.35
N THR A 387 -16.72 31.25 -1.10
CA THR A 387 -16.10 32.03 -0.04
C THR A 387 -14.58 31.89 -0.13
N CYS A 388 -13.90 33.01 0.01
CA CYS A 388 -12.44 33.07 0.07
C CYS A 388 -12.00 33.72 1.38
N THR A 389 -10.92 33.21 1.96
CA THR A 389 -10.21 33.84 3.06
C THR A 389 -9.07 34.67 2.49
N VAL A 390 -9.14 35.99 2.68
CA VAL A 390 -8.08 36.92 2.31
C VAL A 390 -7.17 37.10 3.52
N SER A 391 -5.88 36.82 3.35
CA SER A 391 -4.88 36.90 4.41
C SER A 391 -3.77 37.87 4.06
N SER A 392 -3.35 38.67 5.04
CA SER A 392 -2.24 39.62 4.93
C SER A 392 -1.51 39.74 6.27
N LYS A 393 -0.44 40.54 6.32
CA LYS A 393 0.24 40.88 7.59
C LYS A 393 -0.65 41.66 8.58
N PHE A 394 -1.76 42.23 8.13
CA PHE A 394 -2.66 43.05 8.93
C PHE A 394 -3.86 42.27 9.48
N GLY A 395 -4.01 41.00 9.09
CA GLY A 395 -5.10 40.14 9.52
C GLY A 395 -5.73 39.38 8.36
N THR A 396 -6.82 38.70 8.69
CA THR A 396 -7.58 37.83 7.79
C THR A 396 -9.06 38.20 7.82
N PHE A 397 -9.75 38.08 6.69
CA PHE A 397 -11.20 38.18 6.61
C PHE A 397 -11.73 37.27 5.51
N ASP A 398 -13.00 36.87 5.62
CA ASP A 398 -13.68 36.06 4.63
C ASP A 398 -14.58 36.92 3.75
N ALA A 399 -14.65 36.60 2.46
CA ALA A 399 -15.46 37.31 1.49
C ALA A 399 -15.98 36.36 0.40
N LEU A 400 -17.16 36.65 -0.13
CA LEU A 400 -17.72 35.94 -1.28
C LEU A 400 -17.10 36.49 -2.58
N VAL A 401 -16.72 35.63 -3.51
CA VAL A 401 -16.37 36.05 -4.88
C VAL A 401 -17.64 36.34 -5.67
N SER A 402 -17.82 37.58 -6.11
CA SER A 402 -19.02 38.04 -6.81
C SER A 402 -18.85 38.11 -8.33
N GLY A 403 -17.61 38.12 -8.84
CA GLY A 403 -17.34 38.18 -10.26
C GLY A 403 -15.92 37.80 -10.65
N TYR A 404 -15.74 37.49 -11.93
CA TYR A 404 -14.46 37.15 -12.55
C TYR A 404 -14.37 37.88 -13.89
N THR A 405 -13.25 38.53 -14.16
CA THR A 405 -12.99 39.23 -15.42
C THR A 405 -12.13 38.35 -16.33
N ASP A 406 -10.94 38.01 -15.84
CA ASP A 406 -9.93 37.23 -16.53
C ASP A 406 -8.98 36.61 -15.48
N PRO A 407 -7.96 35.82 -15.88
CA PRO A 407 -7.09 35.15 -14.91
C PRO A 407 -6.37 36.09 -13.93
N THR A 408 -6.27 37.37 -14.27
CA THR A 408 -5.59 38.40 -13.47
C THR A 408 -6.51 39.19 -12.57
N GLU A 409 -7.85 39.06 -12.66
CA GLU A 409 -8.77 39.92 -11.90
C GLU A 409 -10.08 39.22 -11.47
N ILE A 410 -10.44 39.40 -10.19
CA ILE A 410 -11.75 39.02 -9.63
C ILE A 410 -12.40 40.16 -8.85
N LEU A 411 -13.70 40.03 -8.61
CA LEU A 411 -14.51 40.92 -7.79
C LEU A 411 -15.03 40.19 -6.56
N LEU A 412 -14.95 40.83 -5.39
CA LEU A 412 -15.57 40.35 -4.15
C LEU A 412 -16.95 40.99 -3.92
N GLY A 413 -17.78 40.35 -3.10
CA GLY A 413 -19.07 40.89 -2.67
C GLY A 413 -18.92 42.02 -1.64
N ILE A 414 -20.00 42.78 -1.43
CA ILE A 414 -20.06 43.83 -0.40
C ILE A 414 -19.65 43.26 0.97
N GLY A 415 -18.74 43.95 1.67
CA GLY A 415 -18.09 43.46 2.89
C GLY A 415 -16.72 42.82 2.67
N GLY A 416 -16.30 42.63 1.42
CA GLY A 416 -14.96 42.18 1.02
C GLY A 416 -13.97 43.31 0.71
N GLU A 417 -14.32 44.57 1.05
CA GLU A 417 -13.48 45.73 0.76
C GLU A 417 -12.19 45.72 1.60
N TRP A 418 -11.07 46.04 0.97
CA TRP A 418 -9.84 46.33 1.70
C TRP A 418 -9.91 47.73 2.34
N ASN A 419 -9.76 47.80 3.67
CA ASN A 419 -9.85 49.05 4.45
C ASN A 419 -8.52 49.84 4.54
N GLY A 420 -7.51 49.50 3.74
CA GLY A 420 -6.25 50.25 3.67
C GLY A 420 -6.32 51.47 2.75
N SER A 421 -5.54 52.50 3.05
CA SER A 421 -5.50 53.76 2.28
C SER A 421 -4.72 53.69 0.97
N ASP A 422 -3.86 52.67 0.79
CA ASP A 422 -2.96 52.52 -0.35
C ASP A 422 -3.10 51.14 -1.01
N ASN A 423 -2.68 51.02 -2.28
CA ASN A 423 -2.51 49.73 -2.95
C ASN A 423 -1.56 48.85 -2.15
N TYR A 424 -2.05 47.72 -1.64
CA TYR A 424 -1.21 46.80 -0.91
C TYR A 424 -0.78 45.65 -1.82
N THR A 425 0.51 45.61 -2.10
CA THR A 425 1.15 44.63 -3.00
C THR A 425 1.97 43.57 -2.24
N GLY A 426 2.03 43.66 -0.90
CA GLY A 426 3.00 42.89 -0.09
C GLY A 426 2.41 41.65 0.59
N GLY A 427 2.36 40.51 -0.10
CA GLY A 427 2.08 39.22 0.53
C GLY A 427 0.63 39.02 0.96
N ILE A 428 -0.32 39.53 0.18
CA ILE A 428 -1.72 39.11 0.29
C ILE A 428 -1.83 37.71 -0.32
N THR A 429 -2.49 36.81 0.38
CA THR A 429 -2.88 35.52 -0.19
C THR A 429 -4.39 35.32 -0.07
N MET A 430 -5.03 34.86 -1.12
CA MET A 430 -6.44 34.48 -1.11
C MET A 430 -6.54 32.96 -1.18
N THR A 431 -7.23 32.35 -0.23
CA THR A 431 -7.50 30.90 -0.21
C THR A 431 -9.00 30.68 -0.40
N PHE A 432 -9.36 29.89 -1.42
CA PHE A 432 -10.73 29.52 -1.78
C PHE A 432 -10.94 28.08 -1.33
N THR A 433 -11.69 27.90 -0.24
CA THR A 433 -11.98 26.56 0.29
C THR A 433 -12.79 25.77 -0.74
N GLY A 434 -12.30 24.58 -1.12
CA GLY A 434 -12.95 23.81 -2.18
C GLY A 434 -12.88 24.43 -3.58
N GLY A 435 -11.98 25.39 -3.81
CA GLY A 435 -11.88 26.11 -5.07
C GLY A 435 -11.04 25.43 -6.15
N ALA A 436 -10.28 24.37 -5.83
CA ALA A 436 -9.29 23.81 -6.76
C ALA A 436 -9.94 23.24 -8.02
N PRO A 437 -9.40 23.45 -9.23
CA PRO A 437 -10.00 22.98 -10.48
C PRO A 437 -10.26 21.48 -10.45
N SER A 438 -11.26 21.04 -11.20
CA SER A 438 -11.58 19.61 -11.31
C SER A 438 -10.34 18.84 -11.82
N GLY A 439 -10.01 17.71 -11.20
CA GLY A 439 -8.79 16.94 -11.50
C GLY A 439 -7.48 17.50 -10.94
N ALA A 440 -7.53 18.23 -9.81
CA ALA A 440 -6.39 18.88 -9.16
C ALA A 440 -5.23 17.98 -8.71
N ILE A 441 -5.41 16.65 -8.68
CA ILE A 441 -4.32 15.68 -8.49
C ILE A 441 -4.22 14.82 -9.74
N HIS A 442 -3.02 14.72 -10.28
CA HIS A 442 -2.69 13.82 -11.39
C HIS A 442 -2.03 12.55 -10.87
N ILE A 443 -2.41 11.42 -11.44
CA ILE A 443 -1.84 10.09 -11.19
C ILE A 443 -1.50 9.48 -12.55
N ASP A 444 -0.26 9.05 -12.78
CA ASP A 444 0.19 8.53 -14.08
C ASP A 444 0.44 7.02 -14.01
N LEU A 445 1.48 6.62 -13.28
CA LEU A 445 1.88 5.23 -13.14
C LEU A 445 1.12 4.58 -12.00
N ALA A 446 -0.13 4.16 -12.22
CA ALA A 446 -0.86 3.35 -11.25
C ALA A 446 -0.71 1.86 -11.57
N HIS A 447 0.34 1.27 -10.98
CA HIS A 447 0.67 -0.14 -11.15
C HIS A 447 0.08 -0.99 -10.05
N LEU A 448 -0.53 -2.10 -10.47
CA LEU A 448 -1.14 -3.10 -9.62
C LEU A 448 -0.44 -4.42 -9.89
N SER A 449 0.25 -4.95 -8.89
CA SER A 449 0.96 -6.21 -9.04
C SER A 449 0.81 -7.11 -7.83
N TYR A 450 0.89 -8.41 -8.10
CA TYR A 450 1.06 -9.42 -7.09
C TYR A 450 2.56 -9.59 -6.80
N GLY A 451 2.94 -9.47 -5.53
CA GLY A 451 4.30 -9.75 -5.06
C GLY A 451 4.29 -10.90 -4.03
N PRO A 452 4.77 -12.11 -4.37
CA PRO A 452 5.05 -13.13 -3.37
C PRO A 452 6.11 -12.59 -2.40
N ASN A 453 5.81 -12.54 -1.10
CA ASN A 453 6.73 -12.08 -0.05
C ASN A 453 7.20 -10.61 -0.18
N ALA A 454 6.43 -9.73 -0.82
CA ALA A 454 6.71 -8.30 -0.83
C ALA A 454 6.59 -7.73 0.60
N VAL A 455 7.56 -6.91 1.02
CA VAL A 455 7.57 -6.35 2.38
C VAL A 455 7.89 -4.85 2.42
N PHE A 456 7.29 -4.15 3.39
CA PHE A 456 7.05 -2.70 3.40
C PHE A 456 7.71 -1.98 4.59
N ALA A 457 7.92 -0.67 4.45
CA ALA A 457 8.19 0.26 5.54
C ALA A 457 6.97 1.20 5.68
N PHE A 458 6.21 1.04 6.76
CA PHE A 458 4.98 1.81 7.03
C PHE A 458 5.26 3.18 7.63
N HIS A 459 4.33 4.11 7.42
CA HIS A 459 4.31 5.38 8.15
C HIS A 459 3.56 5.17 9.50
N PRO A 460 3.95 5.82 10.61
CA PRO A 460 3.31 5.63 11.91
C PRO A 460 1.79 5.87 11.95
N ASP A 461 1.26 6.71 11.05
CA ASP A 461 -0.18 7.01 10.96
C ASP A 461 -1.00 5.91 10.23
N ASP A 462 -0.35 4.96 9.55
CA ASP A 462 -0.99 3.76 9.02
C ASP A 462 -1.39 2.80 10.16
N LEU A 463 -0.83 3.03 11.36
CA LEU A 463 -1.22 2.41 12.62
C LEU A 463 -2.43 3.13 13.20
N SER A 464 -3.63 2.81 12.70
CA SER A 464 -4.85 3.07 13.47
C SER A 464 -5.41 1.74 13.95
N GLN A 465 -5.97 1.70 15.16
CA GLN A 465 -6.64 0.56 15.78
C GLN A 465 -7.63 -0.15 14.80
N ASP A 466 -8.24 0.63 13.91
CA ASP A 466 -9.20 0.20 12.88
C ASP A 466 -8.62 -0.34 11.56
N ARG A 467 -7.34 -0.07 11.27
CA ARG A 467 -6.68 -0.29 9.96
C ARG A 467 -5.50 -1.28 10.04
N GLY A 468 -5.01 -1.51 11.28
CA GLY A 468 -4.02 -2.50 11.70
C GLY A 468 -2.60 -2.30 11.16
N THR A 469 -1.68 -3.08 11.73
CA THR A 469 -0.24 -3.04 11.42
C THR A 469 0.05 -3.99 10.25
N PRO A 470 0.63 -3.54 9.13
CA PRO A 470 1.15 -4.46 8.11
C PRO A 470 2.38 -5.23 8.65
N PRO A 471 2.54 -6.53 8.36
CA PRO A 471 3.71 -7.31 8.80
C PRO A 471 5.04 -6.82 8.18
N VAL A 472 6.15 -6.95 8.94
CA VAL A 472 7.48 -6.32 8.70
C VAL A 472 8.51 -7.25 8.00
N ALA A 473 9.46 -6.61 7.29
CA ALA A 473 10.52 -6.98 6.33
C ALA A 473 11.18 -8.39 6.33
N PRO A 474 11.64 -8.86 5.14
CA PRO A 474 12.96 -8.42 4.64
C PRO A 474 12.97 -7.76 3.24
N ASN A 475 14.04 -6.98 3.05
CA ASN A 475 14.39 -6.04 1.99
C ASN A 475 14.38 -6.60 0.56
N GLY A 476 13.82 -5.81 -0.38
CA GLY A 476 14.22 -5.81 -1.79
C GLY A 476 13.14 -6.18 -2.80
N SER A 477 12.33 -5.21 -3.24
CA SER A 477 11.68 -5.28 -4.55
C SER A 477 11.75 -3.92 -5.24
N THR A 478 12.69 -3.78 -6.18
CA THR A 478 12.74 -2.66 -7.12
C THR A 478 11.84 -2.97 -8.31
N GLN A 479 10.73 -2.26 -8.43
CA GLN A 479 9.98 -2.16 -9.69
C GLN A 479 9.63 -0.68 -9.96
N GLY A 480 10.37 -0.10 -10.92
CA GLY A 480 9.91 0.93 -11.86
C GLY A 480 9.50 2.30 -11.33
N GLY A 481 10.43 3.26 -11.35
CA GLY A 481 10.12 4.69 -11.32
C GLY A 481 11.35 5.52 -11.63
N THR A 482 11.43 6.08 -12.84
CA THR A 482 12.49 6.99 -13.29
C THR A 482 12.54 8.22 -12.37
N THR A 483 13.47 8.24 -11.42
CA THR A 483 13.92 9.48 -10.78
C THR A 483 15.29 9.81 -11.31
N VAL A 484 15.36 10.95 -12.00
CA VAL A 484 16.61 11.66 -12.26
C VAL A 484 17.15 12.10 -10.91
N VAL A 485 17.97 11.26 -10.28
CA VAL A 485 18.86 11.67 -9.19
C VAL A 485 20.10 12.25 -9.85
N THR A 486 20.21 13.57 -9.82
CA THR A 486 21.48 14.22 -10.06
C THR A 486 22.39 13.94 -8.86
N GLY A 487 23.40 13.11 -9.06
CA GLY A 487 24.48 12.92 -8.08
C GLY A 487 24.97 11.48 -7.99
N ASN A 488 26.19 11.28 -8.51
CA ASN A 488 27.01 10.06 -8.51
C ASN A 488 26.49 8.92 -9.39
N GLY A 489 26.91 8.99 -10.65
CA GLY A 489 26.48 8.11 -11.72
C GLY A 489 26.92 6.67 -11.55
N ASP A 490 25.98 5.78 -11.82
CA ASP A 490 26.18 4.64 -12.70
C ASP A 490 24.85 4.36 -13.42
N GLY A 491 24.55 5.26 -14.37
CA GLY A 491 23.42 5.14 -15.27
C GLY A 491 23.75 4.18 -16.40
N THR A 492 22.98 3.11 -16.56
CA THR A 492 22.44 2.54 -17.81
C THR A 492 21.80 1.19 -17.48
N ILE A 493 20.50 1.05 -17.79
CA ILE A 493 19.71 -0.17 -17.60
C ILE A 493 19.89 -1.18 -18.76
N PHE A 494 20.75 -0.89 -19.75
CA PHE A 494 21.08 -1.83 -20.83
C PHE A 494 22.59 -1.84 -21.08
N GLY A 495 23.31 -2.70 -20.36
CA GLY A 495 24.71 -3.03 -20.63
C GLY A 495 24.83 -4.50 -21.01
N ASN A 496 25.21 -4.75 -22.26
CA ASN A 496 25.70 -5.99 -22.87
C ASN A 496 24.69 -6.78 -23.74
N GLN A 497 25.02 -6.83 -25.03
CA GLN A 497 24.17 -7.19 -26.16
C GLN A 497 24.50 -8.63 -26.56
N CYS A 498 23.62 -9.63 -26.51
CA CYS A 498 24.10 -11.01 -26.34
C CYS A 498 24.24 -11.83 -27.64
N VAL A 499 23.17 -12.25 -28.30
CA VAL A 499 23.25 -13.26 -29.39
C VAL A 499 22.63 -12.74 -30.69
N ASP A 500 23.20 -13.03 -31.87
CA ASP A 500 22.59 -12.62 -33.15
C ASP A 500 21.15 -13.15 -33.28
N VAL A 501 20.23 -12.32 -33.78
CA VAL A 501 18.80 -12.68 -33.86
C VAL A 501 18.52 -13.88 -34.78
N HIS A 502 19.43 -14.21 -35.69
CA HIS A 502 19.33 -15.39 -36.56
C HIS A 502 20.09 -16.60 -35.99
N GLU A 503 20.79 -16.46 -34.87
CA GLU A 503 21.43 -17.60 -34.23
C GLU A 503 20.39 -18.61 -33.75
N MET A 504 20.81 -19.88 -33.69
CA MET A 504 19.95 -20.97 -33.25
C MET A 504 20.14 -21.24 -31.77
N VAL A 505 19.04 -21.50 -31.07
CA VAL A 505 19.01 -21.92 -29.67
C VAL A 505 18.24 -23.22 -29.53
N THR A 506 18.65 -24.04 -28.56
CA THR A 506 17.95 -25.31 -28.29
C THR A 506 16.64 -25.04 -27.57
N VAL A 507 15.53 -25.48 -28.18
CA VAL A 507 14.17 -25.34 -27.64
C VAL A 507 13.52 -26.70 -27.40
N THR A 508 12.38 -26.72 -26.69
CA THR A 508 11.64 -27.93 -26.29
C THR A 508 11.28 -28.90 -27.42
N ASP A 509 11.06 -28.45 -28.65
CA ASP A 509 10.81 -29.33 -29.82
C ASP A 509 12.02 -29.54 -30.75
N GLY A 510 13.20 -29.01 -30.40
CA GLY A 510 14.41 -29.15 -31.20
C GLY A 510 15.30 -27.91 -31.18
N ALA A 511 15.30 -27.16 -32.26
CA ALA A 511 16.09 -25.95 -32.40
C ALA A 511 15.27 -24.86 -33.11
N GLY A 512 15.29 -23.66 -32.56
CA GLY A 512 14.59 -22.49 -33.10
C GLY A 512 15.55 -21.32 -33.28
N ALA A 513 15.30 -20.48 -34.28
CA ALA A 513 16.02 -19.21 -34.39
C ALA A 513 15.49 -18.22 -33.35
N ILE A 514 16.35 -17.35 -32.86
CA ILE A 514 16.02 -16.42 -31.77
C ILE A 514 14.84 -15.51 -32.09
N PHE A 515 14.73 -15.01 -33.31
CA PHE A 515 13.62 -14.13 -33.72
C PHE A 515 12.24 -14.83 -33.68
N GLN A 516 12.20 -16.16 -33.57
CA GLN A 516 10.97 -16.95 -33.48
C GLN A 516 10.52 -17.16 -32.04
N ILE A 517 11.28 -16.68 -31.05
CA ILE A 517 10.96 -16.81 -29.63
C ILE A 517 10.28 -15.53 -29.16
N GLU A 518 9.08 -15.66 -28.61
CA GLU A 518 8.32 -14.55 -28.03
C GLU A 518 8.40 -14.58 -26.50
N ALA A 519 8.45 -13.39 -25.88
CA ALA A 519 8.48 -13.27 -24.42
C ALA A 519 7.08 -13.55 -23.84
N GLY A 520 6.98 -14.51 -22.91
CA GLY A 520 5.78 -14.70 -22.08
C GLY A 520 4.63 -15.57 -22.63
N GLU A 521 4.76 -16.29 -23.76
CA GLU A 521 3.69 -17.17 -24.28
C GLU A 521 3.94 -18.70 -24.11
N VAL A 522 2.87 -19.50 -24.31
CA VAL A 522 2.48 -20.75 -23.60
C VAL A 522 2.67 -22.05 -24.43
N GLU A 523 3.27 -21.97 -25.62
CA GLU A 523 3.47 -23.14 -26.49
C GLU A 523 4.71 -23.94 -26.08
N ALA A 524 4.64 -25.27 -26.24
CA ALA A 524 5.70 -26.20 -25.83
C ALA A 524 6.98 -26.09 -26.69
N GLU A 525 7.11 -25.14 -27.61
CA GLU A 525 8.26 -24.95 -28.50
C GLU A 525 9.07 -23.66 -28.21
N HIS A 526 8.65 -22.87 -27.22
CA HIS A 526 9.27 -21.59 -26.84
C HIS A 526 10.12 -21.65 -25.55
N TYR A 527 10.28 -22.83 -24.96
CA TYR A 527 11.14 -23.03 -23.80
C TYR A 527 12.57 -23.33 -24.22
N LEU A 528 13.54 -22.72 -23.54
CA LEU A 528 14.96 -22.95 -23.77
C LEU A 528 15.48 -24.08 -22.88
N PHE A 529 16.39 -24.89 -23.45
CA PHE A 529 17.14 -25.87 -22.68
C PHE A 529 18.53 -25.35 -22.28
N ASN A 530 18.87 -25.57 -21.01
CA ASN A 530 20.25 -25.53 -20.54
C ASN A 530 20.96 -26.87 -20.79
N HIS A 531 22.29 -26.89 -20.77
CA HIS A 531 23.13 -28.10 -20.78
C HIS A 531 22.74 -29.12 -19.69
N ASP A 532 22.17 -28.66 -18.57
CA ASP A 532 21.64 -29.52 -17.49
C ASP A 532 20.26 -30.12 -17.79
N LYS A 533 19.76 -29.99 -19.03
CA LYS A 533 18.42 -30.45 -19.47
C LYS A 533 17.26 -29.81 -18.70
N ARG A 534 17.51 -28.69 -18.03
CA ARG A 534 16.48 -27.87 -17.37
C ARG A 534 15.83 -26.95 -18.39
N ILE A 535 14.53 -26.79 -18.23
CA ILE A 535 13.67 -25.93 -19.04
C ILE A 535 13.62 -24.55 -18.38
N THR A 536 13.83 -23.49 -19.15
CA THR A 536 13.65 -22.10 -18.73
C THR A 536 12.85 -21.32 -19.76
N GLN A 537 12.07 -20.34 -19.30
CA GLN A 537 11.22 -19.52 -20.17
C GLN A 537 11.81 -18.12 -20.27
N THR A 538 11.79 -17.55 -21.48
CA THR A 538 12.20 -16.17 -21.72
C THR A 538 11.19 -15.19 -21.11
N ALA A 539 11.62 -14.44 -20.10
CA ALA A 539 10.80 -13.45 -19.40
C ALA A 539 10.69 -12.12 -20.17
N ALA A 540 11.75 -11.76 -20.90
CA ALA A 540 11.80 -10.57 -21.74
C ALA A 540 12.85 -10.73 -22.84
N ILE A 541 12.67 -10.03 -23.96
CA ILE A 541 13.66 -9.92 -25.04
C ILE A 541 13.89 -8.45 -25.36
N ALA A 542 15.15 -8.03 -25.37
CA ALA A 542 15.57 -6.71 -25.86
C ALA A 542 16.43 -6.86 -27.11
N TYR A 543 16.26 -5.96 -28.07
CA TYR A 543 17.00 -5.96 -29.33
C TYR A 543 17.93 -4.74 -29.42
N SER A 544 19.13 -4.93 -29.95
CA SER A 544 20.07 -3.84 -30.22
C SER A 544 21.02 -4.19 -31.37
N SER A 545 21.76 -3.23 -31.91
CA SER A 545 22.77 -3.47 -32.95
C SER A 545 24.17 -3.63 -32.34
N ALA A 546 24.92 -4.64 -32.76
CA ALA A 546 26.29 -4.89 -32.28
C ALA A 546 27.21 -5.39 -33.42
N MET A 547 28.53 -5.35 -33.19
CA MET A 547 29.49 -6.12 -34.00
C MET A 547 29.36 -7.60 -33.59
N ILE A 548 29.20 -8.47 -34.57
CA ILE A 548 29.03 -9.91 -34.36
C ILE A 548 30.36 -10.60 -34.64
N TYR A 549 30.70 -11.50 -33.74
CA TYR A 549 31.85 -12.39 -33.80
C TYR A 549 31.35 -13.82 -33.88
N ARG A 550 32.04 -14.62 -34.68
CA ARG A 550 31.86 -16.07 -34.70
C ARG A 550 32.90 -16.71 -33.81
N MET A 551 32.46 -17.51 -32.84
CA MET A 551 33.30 -18.46 -32.11
C MET A 551 33.09 -19.86 -32.69
N GLU A 552 34.16 -20.57 -33.03
CA GLU A 552 34.14 -21.96 -33.51
C GLU A 552 34.88 -22.87 -32.52
N THR A 553 34.35 -24.06 -32.22
CA THR A 553 34.94 -25.04 -31.30
C THR A 553 35.52 -26.24 -32.04
N GLU A 554 36.53 -26.91 -31.46
CA GLU A 554 37.16 -28.10 -32.06
C GLU A 554 36.19 -29.25 -32.32
N ASN A 555 35.19 -29.43 -31.45
CA ASN A 555 34.14 -30.41 -31.66
C ASN A 555 33.11 -30.00 -32.72
N GLY A 556 33.25 -28.84 -33.37
CA GLY A 556 32.51 -28.47 -34.56
C GLY A 556 31.21 -27.72 -34.33
N PHE A 557 31.05 -27.07 -33.18
CA PHE A 557 30.01 -26.06 -32.99
C PHE A 557 30.54 -24.67 -33.33
N TYR A 558 29.65 -23.79 -33.77
CA TYR A 558 29.93 -22.36 -33.83
C TYR A 558 28.73 -21.53 -33.37
N ALA A 559 28.97 -20.34 -32.85
CA ALA A 559 27.94 -19.39 -32.46
C ALA A 559 28.32 -17.94 -32.84
N ASP A 560 27.32 -17.19 -33.32
CA ASP A 560 27.41 -15.80 -33.72
C ASP A 560 26.83 -14.90 -32.62
N THR A 561 27.73 -14.20 -31.91
CA THR A 561 27.38 -13.40 -30.74
C THR A 561 28.12 -12.06 -30.74
N SER A 562 27.73 -11.11 -29.90
CA SER A 562 28.61 -9.98 -29.67
C SER A 562 29.84 -10.39 -28.84
N ASP A 563 30.82 -9.50 -28.75
CA ASP A 563 32.01 -9.65 -27.90
C ASP A 563 31.70 -9.57 -26.39
N THR A 564 30.50 -9.13 -26.01
CA THR A 564 30.04 -9.08 -24.62
C THR A 564 29.24 -10.30 -24.18
N HIS A 565 28.93 -11.22 -25.10
CA HIS A 565 28.22 -12.46 -24.79
C HIS A 565 29.08 -13.42 -23.97
N LYS A 566 28.48 -14.14 -23.03
CA LYS A 566 29.21 -15.03 -22.12
C LYS A 566 28.99 -16.50 -22.43
N TYR A 567 30.08 -17.26 -22.41
CA TYR A 567 30.09 -18.71 -22.54
C TYR A 567 30.51 -19.36 -21.24
N LEU A 568 30.00 -20.56 -20.95
CA LEU A 568 30.44 -21.33 -19.79
C LEU A 568 31.77 -22.01 -20.11
N THR A 569 32.74 -21.80 -19.24
CA THR A 569 34.11 -22.34 -19.39
C THR A 569 34.36 -23.58 -18.53
N ALA A 570 33.39 -23.96 -17.70
CA ALA A 570 33.37 -25.18 -16.91
C ALA A 570 31.91 -25.61 -16.61
N PRO A 571 31.65 -26.90 -16.26
CA PRO A 571 30.30 -27.39 -15.92
C PRO A 571 29.63 -26.68 -14.73
N ASP A 572 30.42 -26.22 -13.77
CA ASP A 572 29.97 -25.52 -12.56
C ASP A 572 30.07 -23.99 -12.68
N ASP A 573 30.44 -23.46 -13.85
CA ASP A 573 30.56 -22.02 -14.10
C ASP A 573 29.18 -21.32 -13.97
N MET A 574 29.04 -20.50 -12.93
CA MET A 574 27.80 -19.76 -12.64
C MET A 574 27.76 -18.32 -13.18
N HIS A 575 28.84 -17.87 -13.82
CA HIS A 575 29.00 -16.46 -14.21
C HIS A 575 29.22 -16.28 -15.71
N GLY A 576 29.84 -17.27 -16.35
CA GLY A 576 30.26 -17.25 -17.75
C GLY A 576 31.41 -16.28 -18.00
N THR A 577 32.22 -16.59 -19.01
CA THR A 577 33.32 -15.75 -19.49
C THR A 577 32.90 -15.03 -20.76
N PRO A 578 33.04 -13.70 -20.85
CA PRO A 578 32.64 -12.95 -22.05
C PRO A 578 33.57 -13.25 -23.22
N LEU A 579 33.04 -13.24 -24.44
CA LEU A 579 33.77 -13.59 -25.66
C LEU A 579 35.04 -12.74 -25.84
N ARG A 580 35.00 -11.46 -25.49
CA ARG A 580 36.20 -10.58 -25.55
C ARG A 580 37.33 -10.98 -24.61
N ALA A 581 37.04 -11.77 -23.58
CA ALA A 581 38.01 -12.30 -22.63
C ALA A 581 38.47 -13.72 -22.98
N MET A 582 37.95 -14.30 -24.07
CA MET A 582 38.31 -15.62 -24.56
C MET A 582 39.28 -15.53 -25.74
N SER A 583 40.13 -16.53 -25.87
CA SER A 583 41.13 -16.70 -26.92
C SER A 583 41.05 -18.09 -27.57
N GLU A 584 41.65 -18.24 -28.75
CA GLU A 584 41.84 -19.57 -29.35
C GLU A 584 42.65 -20.46 -28.40
N GLY A 585 42.16 -21.68 -28.16
CA GLY A 585 42.70 -22.63 -27.19
C GLY A 585 42.00 -22.64 -25.83
N ASP A 586 41.17 -21.64 -25.51
CA ASP A 586 40.43 -21.63 -24.24
C ASP A 586 39.36 -22.71 -24.19
N ALA A 587 39.10 -23.22 -22.99
CA ALA A 587 38.10 -24.25 -22.77
C ALA A 587 36.69 -23.64 -22.76
N VAL A 588 35.75 -24.32 -23.42
CA VAL A 588 34.33 -23.97 -23.44
C VAL A 588 33.48 -25.22 -23.30
N LEU A 589 32.36 -25.09 -22.59
CA LEU A 589 31.41 -26.16 -22.40
C LEU A 589 30.44 -26.21 -23.57
N THR A 590 30.26 -27.41 -24.12
CA THR A 590 29.27 -27.71 -25.15
C THR A 590 28.38 -28.86 -24.70
N SER A 591 27.23 -29.02 -25.33
CA SER A 591 26.40 -30.22 -25.23
C SER A 591 26.45 -30.95 -26.57
N VAL A 592 26.78 -32.24 -26.58
CA VAL A 592 26.74 -33.11 -27.76
C VAL A 592 25.78 -34.25 -27.46
N ASP A 593 24.70 -34.35 -28.23
CA ASP A 593 23.65 -35.37 -28.04
C ASP A 593 23.09 -35.44 -26.59
N GLY A 594 23.05 -34.29 -25.91
CA GLY A 594 22.59 -34.15 -24.54
C GLY A 594 23.61 -34.49 -23.45
N GLU A 595 24.88 -34.72 -23.80
CA GLU A 595 25.97 -34.89 -22.84
C GLU A 595 26.88 -33.66 -22.82
N SER A 596 27.22 -33.19 -21.62
CA SER A 596 28.14 -32.07 -21.41
C SER A 596 29.57 -32.47 -21.78
N VAL A 597 30.14 -31.78 -22.77
CA VAL A 597 31.49 -32.01 -23.29
C VAL A 597 32.29 -30.72 -23.23
N MET A 598 33.43 -30.76 -22.52
CA MET A 598 34.44 -29.71 -22.60
C MET A 598 35.19 -29.84 -23.92
N THR A 599 35.29 -28.74 -24.65
CA THR A 599 36.04 -28.61 -25.90
C THR A 599 36.89 -27.34 -25.84
N THR A 600 37.81 -27.16 -26.77
CA THR A 600 38.57 -25.93 -26.94
C THR A 600 37.95 -25.05 -28.03
N VAL A 601 38.12 -23.74 -27.87
CA VAL A 601 37.83 -22.75 -28.91
C VAL A 601 38.90 -22.86 -29.99
N SER A 602 38.49 -23.17 -31.20
CA SER A 602 39.38 -23.29 -32.36
C SER A 602 39.62 -21.97 -33.07
N ARG A 603 38.63 -21.06 -33.05
CA ARG A 603 38.71 -19.77 -33.75
C ARG A 603 37.74 -18.74 -33.19
N ILE A 604 38.15 -17.46 -33.15
CA ILE A 604 37.26 -16.31 -32.91
C ILE A 604 37.55 -15.22 -33.95
N TYR A 605 36.53 -14.75 -34.67
CA TYR A 605 36.72 -13.67 -35.64
C TYR A 605 35.44 -12.84 -35.89
N PRO A 606 35.55 -11.53 -36.20
CA PRO A 606 34.39 -10.70 -36.52
C PRO A 606 33.79 -11.07 -37.89
N ILE A 607 32.46 -11.08 -38.00
CA ILE A 607 31.74 -11.40 -39.24
C ILE A 607 30.91 -10.25 -39.80
N GLY A 608 30.63 -9.21 -39.00
CA GLY A 608 29.95 -8.00 -39.46
C GLY A 608 29.05 -7.37 -38.40
N GLN A 609 28.38 -6.27 -38.75
CA GLN A 609 27.39 -5.63 -37.89
C GLN A 609 26.01 -6.26 -38.09
N GLY A 610 25.29 -6.54 -37.02
CA GLY A 610 23.93 -7.08 -37.08
C GLY A 610 23.09 -6.76 -35.85
N VAL A 611 21.90 -7.36 -35.78
CA VAL A 611 20.97 -7.18 -34.67
C VAL A 611 21.15 -8.34 -33.71
N VAL A 612 21.34 -8.04 -32.45
CA VAL A 612 21.46 -9.03 -31.38
C VAL A 612 20.29 -8.92 -30.41
N ALA A 613 19.85 -10.07 -29.92
CA ALA A 613 18.86 -10.19 -28.87
C ALA A 613 19.52 -10.46 -27.52
N GLN A 614 18.90 -9.93 -26.48
CA GLN A 614 19.20 -10.23 -25.09
C GLN A 614 17.95 -10.82 -24.43
N PHE A 615 18.10 -12.04 -23.90
CA PHE A 615 17.03 -12.72 -23.16
C PHE A 615 17.14 -12.39 -21.68
N GLU A 616 16.01 -12.26 -21.02
CA GLU A 616 15.90 -12.41 -19.57
C GLU A 616 15.44 -13.83 -19.23
N LEU A 617 16.25 -14.56 -18.45
CA LEU A 617 15.95 -15.93 -18.03
C LEU A 617 15.84 -15.96 -16.50
N PRO A 618 14.66 -16.28 -15.94
CA PRO A 618 14.37 -16.14 -14.52
C PRO A 618 15.04 -17.21 -13.65
N GLN A 619 15.40 -18.37 -14.21
CA GLN A 619 16.07 -19.48 -13.50
C GLN A 619 17.35 -19.90 -14.23
N ASP A 620 18.42 -20.10 -13.45
CA ASP A 620 19.78 -20.55 -13.82
C ASP A 620 20.53 -19.74 -14.90
N ARG A 621 19.88 -18.84 -15.64
CA ARG A 621 20.48 -17.88 -16.61
C ARG A 621 21.33 -18.51 -17.72
N ARG A 622 21.11 -19.79 -17.98
CA ARG A 622 21.88 -20.61 -18.93
C ARG A 622 21.00 -21.16 -20.03
N PHE A 623 21.58 -21.30 -21.21
CA PHE A 623 20.93 -21.88 -22.39
C PHE A 623 21.98 -22.42 -23.36
N LEU A 624 21.56 -23.26 -24.31
CA LEU A 624 22.40 -23.74 -25.40
C LEU A 624 22.15 -22.92 -26.67
N CYS A 625 23.23 -22.44 -27.30
CA CYS A 625 23.16 -21.74 -28.58
C CYS A 625 24.22 -22.24 -29.58
N GLY A 626 24.02 -21.98 -30.86
CA GLY A 626 24.98 -22.30 -31.91
C GLY A 626 24.57 -23.49 -32.79
N ARG A 627 25.33 -23.66 -33.86
CA ARG A 627 25.08 -24.62 -34.94
C ARG A 627 26.27 -25.56 -35.10
N TRP A 628 26.03 -26.74 -35.65
CA TRP A 628 27.11 -27.65 -36.05
C TRP A 628 27.74 -27.21 -37.38
N ASN A 629 28.96 -27.66 -37.68
CA ASN A 629 29.74 -27.34 -38.89
C ASN A 629 29.03 -27.57 -40.24
N ASP A 630 27.92 -28.31 -40.28
CA ASP A 630 27.06 -28.50 -41.46
C ASP A 630 25.93 -27.46 -41.57
N GLY A 631 25.89 -26.48 -40.65
CA GLY A 631 24.87 -25.45 -40.53
C GLY A 631 23.59 -25.91 -39.83
N VAL A 632 23.52 -27.17 -39.38
CA VAL A 632 22.33 -27.76 -38.74
C VAL A 632 22.45 -27.66 -37.23
N CYS A 633 21.38 -27.21 -36.56
CA CYS A 633 21.31 -27.28 -35.10
C CYS A 633 20.89 -28.70 -34.68
N ARG A 634 21.62 -29.29 -33.74
CA ARG A 634 21.34 -30.65 -33.26
C ARG A 634 20.37 -30.59 -32.09
N LYS A 635 19.43 -31.53 -32.03
CA LYS A 635 18.53 -31.69 -30.87
C LYS A 635 19.40 -31.97 -29.63
N TRP A 636 19.35 -31.09 -28.63
CA TRP A 636 20.22 -31.10 -27.44
C TRP A 636 21.71 -30.81 -27.68
N GLY A 637 22.04 -30.15 -28.81
CA GLY A 637 23.42 -29.80 -29.16
C GLY A 637 23.63 -28.29 -29.27
N GLY A 638 24.70 -27.79 -28.66
CA GLY A 638 25.08 -26.37 -28.74
C GLY A 638 26.20 -26.00 -27.76
N ILE A 639 26.65 -24.76 -27.82
CA ILE A 639 27.60 -24.15 -26.88
C ILE A 639 26.82 -23.62 -25.67
N ALA A 640 27.28 -23.95 -24.47
CA ALA A 640 26.66 -23.52 -23.23
C ALA A 640 26.93 -22.03 -22.98
N SER A 641 25.85 -21.27 -22.88
CA SER A 641 25.85 -19.80 -22.85
C SER A 641 25.16 -19.25 -21.63
N HIS A 642 25.50 -18.01 -21.27
CA HIS A 642 25.01 -17.34 -20.08
C HIS A 642 24.58 -15.89 -20.36
N ASN A 643 23.48 -15.45 -19.75
CA ASN A 643 22.91 -14.12 -19.98
C ASN A 643 23.02 -13.17 -18.77
N LYS A 644 23.86 -13.48 -17.77
CA LYS A 644 24.09 -12.58 -16.62
C LYS A 644 24.95 -11.37 -17.02
N ARG A 645 24.50 -10.18 -16.60
CA ARG A 645 25.23 -8.89 -16.72
C ARG A 645 26.69 -9.04 -16.26
N GLU A 646 27.59 -8.28 -16.87
CA GLU A 646 28.90 -8.07 -16.27
C GLU A 646 28.79 -7.13 -15.08
N ASP A 647 29.24 -7.61 -13.93
CA ASP A 647 29.42 -6.75 -12.77
C ASP A 647 30.53 -5.74 -13.13
N PRO A 648 30.31 -4.42 -12.95
CA PRO A 648 31.31 -3.40 -13.30
C PRO A 648 32.62 -3.50 -12.50
N ASP A 649 32.71 -4.38 -11.50
CA ASP A 649 33.85 -4.52 -10.58
C ASP A 649 34.60 -5.86 -10.66
N ILE A 650 34.79 -6.42 -11.86
CA ILE A 650 35.80 -7.46 -12.07
C ILE A 650 36.92 -6.91 -12.96
N ILE A 651 37.81 -6.14 -12.32
CA ILE A 651 39.21 -6.09 -12.75
C ILE A 651 39.81 -7.43 -12.35
N ILE A 652 39.98 -8.33 -13.33
CA ILE A 652 40.89 -9.47 -13.15
C ILE A 652 42.28 -8.87 -13.08
N VAL A 653 42.79 -8.70 -11.86
CA VAL A 653 44.21 -8.43 -11.64
C VAL A 653 44.93 -9.73 -11.98
N SER A 654 45.71 -9.71 -13.06
CA SER A 654 46.69 -10.75 -13.39
C SER A 654 47.76 -10.88 -12.31
#